data_AF-A0A525C483-F1
#
_entry.id   AF-A0A525C483-F1
#
_cell.length_a   1.000
_cell.length_b   1.000
_cell.length_c   1.000
_cell.angle_alpha   90.00
_cell.angle_beta   90.00
_cell.angle_gamma   90.00
#
_symmetry.space_group_name_H-M   'P 1'
#
loop_
_entity.id
_entity.type
_entity.pdbx_description
1 polymer ?
#
loop_
_entity_poly.entity_id
_entity_poly.type
_entity_poly.pdbx_seq_one_letter_code
_entity_poly.pdbx_strand_id
1 'polypeptide(L)'
;MKFTKTIVTALSVAAMGMLQPVQALPKVGKFKFTPMRTVPSASVVKEVSGIQYRHHVDVPLKNGLSVRCFPAATDDPTKESKNWYYLPENPRIAKAADGTPNFSMIRFVTNKSKEEGGADGAILHFMVEYGLTKEQRAELQKELRKEKKGAIIKGAVPLEHGAEGSSFAVVSATLNDKGFASTLITSGKAPIMEGKKVAVAARLDQYGATLLAKSMENSTADISVVFNLQYVVKLPAYDVKVHINYDQFRTVSNEITESRDKTSKKSTRWTPKVYNIFHRTKKKTSTLTEKEEQAYMDFLEETGVVKFEYDQHIPGEDKEIVESGLHKLVMEQFFEMQSRIGTPSAEESGEDAGEDEAAEDSKSQRKKEAAKVNHYTYKLYQQKAVSRKAKETLHLKKVSARYEPHQMVGNIGDWYNKYKDNPKLFSEVNLDDPFFKRSRATFVISGETYDIFNDAVNYVAVKVRVKRKGQKPYVDEIIIDKKYLEDKGQTATLSFARMGDDTQNYEYAVQWSLRGGKVYPAKPKWIETDGTTDAVTLSAPVVPVTIEAETDLEQLEKLGIARASLQLRYKKFGKTYKDIKGLAFSPKKGDDIVSKTIFIDKGSDKIEYKLKYHHKKGKIGTLLDSEWRAVDGVYLYCTPTDTVVNKIKSLIKDLVD
;
A
#
# COMPACT_ATOMS: atom_id res chain seq x y z
N MET A 1 -66.35 -60.01 -14.92
CA MET A 1 -67.13 -58.85 -14.43
C MET A 1 -66.32 -57.60 -14.76
N LYS A 2 -66.62 -56.93 -15.88
CA LYS A 2 -67.49 -55.74 -16.00
C LYS A 2 -66.86 -54.43 -15.44
N PHE A 3 -66.46 -53.55 -16.39
CA PHE A 3 -66.51 -52.06 -16.38
C PHE A 3 -65.58 -51.29 -15.39
N THR A 4 -64.85 -50.20 -15.70
CA THR A 4 -64.64 -49.37 -16.91
C THR A 4 -63.48 -48.37 -16.70
N LYS A 5 -62.64 -48.21 -17.75
CA LYS A 5 -62.01 -47.00 -18.35
C LYS A 5 -61.79 -45.67 -17.57
N THR A 6 -60.56 -45.13 -17.66
CA THR A 6 -60.09 -43.92 -18.46
C THR A 6 -58.85 -43.29 -17.75
N ILE A 7 -57.58 -43.46 -18.19
CA ILE A 7 -56.76 -42.72 -19.21
C ILE A 7 -56.70 -41.18 -18.90
N VAL A 8 -55.59 -40.44 -18.71
CA VAL A 8 -54.31 -40.21 -19.45
C VAL A 8 -53.26 -39.62 -18.46
N THR A 9 -52.13 -40.27 -18.16
CA THR A 9 -50.77 -40.18 -18.75
C THR A 9 -49.96 -38.91 -18.43
N ALA A 10 -48.82 -39.04 -17.71
CA ALA A 10 -47.46 -38.87 -18.29
C ALA A 10 -46.32 -38.81 -17.25
N LEU A 11 -45.40 -39.78 -17.39
CA LEU A 11 -43.95 -39.76 -17.17
C LEU A 11 -43.36 -39.21 -15.86
N SER A 12 -42.72 -40.11 -15.10
CA SER A 12 -41.25 -40.25 -15.05
C SER A 12 -40.84 -41.05 -13.80
N VAL A 13 -40.45 -42.32 -13.99
CA VAL A 13 -39.90 -43.18 -12.95
C VAL A 13 -38.41 -43.38 -13.21
N ALA A 14 -37.63 -43.02 -12.20
CA ALA A 14 -36.21 -43.31 -11.98
C ALA A 14 -35.93 -44.84 -11.99
N ALA A 15 -34.72 -45.39 -12.04
CA ALA A 15 -33.41 -44.93 -11.63
C ALA A 15 -32.35 -45.90 -12.15
N MET A 16 -31.19 -45.37 -12.54
CA MET A 16 -29.86 -45.99 -12.54
C MET A 16 -28.95 -44.82 -12.93
N GLY A 17 -27.93 -44.37 -12.22
CA GLY A 17 -27.16 -44.85 -11.08
C GLY A 17 -25.83 -44.08 -11.20
N MET A 18 -25.26 -43.68 -10.06
CA MET A 18 -23.94 -43.05 -9.89
C MET A 18 -23.77 -41.59 -10.34
N LEU A 19 -23.63 -40.70 -9.36
CA LEU A 19 -22.50 -39.77 -9.21
C LEU A 19 -22.71 -38.93 -7.93
N GLN A 20 -21.65 -38.84 -7.12
CA GLN A 20 -21.63 -38.09 -5.86
C GLN A 20 -21.91 -36.59 -6.09
N PRO A 21 -22.62 -35.89 -5.19
CA PRO A 21 -22.87 -34.47 -5.35
C PRO A 21 -21.60 -33.66 -5.07
N VAL A 22 -21.22 -32.88 -6.09
CA VAL A 22 -20.31 -31.75 -6.01
C VAL A 22 -20.71 -30.85 -4.83
N GLN A 23 -19.73 -30.50 -4.00
CA GLN A 23 -19.89 -29.53 -2.92
C GLN A 23 -20.55 -28.26 -3.43
N ALA A 24 -21.66 -27.89 -2.80
CA ALA A 24 -22.46 -26.72 -3.15
C ALA A 24 -21.63 -25.44 -3.01
N LEU A 25 -21.43 -24.74 -4.13
CA LEU A 25 -21.12 -23.31 -4.12
C LEU A 25 -22.21 -22.56 -3.33
N PRO A 26 -21.88 -21.57 -2.49
CA PRO A 26 -22.88 -20.81 -1.77
C PRO A 26 -23.78 -20.10 -2.78
N LYS A 27 -25.10 -20.34 -2.67
CA LYS A 27 -26.12 -19.61 -3.42
C LYS A 27 -25.98 -18.12 -3.10
N VAL A 28 -25.38 -17.37 -4.03
CA VAL A 28 -25.45 -15.92 -4.05
C VAL A 28 -26.93 -15.58 -4.16
N GLY A 29 -27.51 -15.07 -3.08
CA GLY A 29 -28.87 -14.56 -3.08
C GLY A 29 -29.00 -13.56 -4.22
N LYS A 30 -30.10 -13.64 -4.97
CA LYS A 30 -30.44 -12.60 -5.95
C LYS A 30 -30.56 -11.28 -5.19
N PHE A 31 -29.51 -10.46 -5.20
CA PHE A 31 -29.56 -9.08 -4.77
C PHE A 31 -30.50 -8.35 -5.74
N LYS A 32 -31.76 -8.18 -5.33
CA LYS A 32 -32.64 -7.20 -5.94
C LYS A 32 -32.18 -5.84 -5.40
N PHE A 33 -31.43 -5.10 -6.22
CA PHE A 33 -31.29 -3.67 -6.02
C PHE A 33 -32.66 -3.05 -6.30
N THR A 34 -33.45 -2.80 -5.25
CA THR A 34 -34.49 -1.79 -5.34
C THR A 34 -33.77 -0.46 -5.13
N PRO A 35 -33.63 0.42 -6.14
CA PRO A 35 -33.04 1.73 -5.91
C PRO A 35 -33.87 2.43 -4.83
N MET A 36 -33.26 2.70 -3.69
CA MET A 36 -33.89 3.51 -2.66
C MET A 36 -34.03 4.91 -3.26
N ARG A 37 -35.23 5.23 -3.76
CA ARG A 37 -35.55 6.54 -4.33
C ARG A 37 -35.60 7.53 -3.17
N THR A 38 -34.46 8.13 -2.84
CA THR A 38 -34.36 9.06 -1.72
C THR A 38 -35.00 10.39 -2.09
N VAL A 39 -35.91 10.88 -1.25
CA VAL A 39 -36.44 12.25 -1.36
C VAL A 39 -35.37 13.22 -0.81
N PRO A 40 -34.92 14.23 -1.58
CA PRO A 40 -33.97 15.24 -1.10
C PRO A 40 -34.54 16.02 0.10
N SER A 41 -33.66 16.48 0.99
CA SER A 41 -34.08 17.28 2.15
C SER A 41 -34.70 18.62 1.70
N ALA A 42 -35.63 19.16 2.49
CA ALA A 42 -36.31 20.42 2.20
C ALA A 42 -35.35 21.61 1.95
N SER A 43 -34.14 21.58 2.53
CA SER A 43 -33.08 22.57 2.28
C SER A 43 -32.51 22.47 0.86
N VAL A 44 -32.21 21.26 0.37
CA VAL A 44 -31.71 21.00 -1.00
C VAL A 44 -32.75 21.41 -2.04
N VAL A 45 -34.04 21.16 -1.77
CA VAL A 45 -35.14 21.57 -2.65
C VAL A 45 -35.27 23.10 -2.78
N LYS A 46 -34.94 23.84 -1.71
CA LYS A 46 -35.03 25.31 -1.66
C LYS A 46 -33.81 26.00 -2.28
N GLU A 47 -32.63 25.38 -2.18
CA GLU A 47 -31.35 25.92 -2.67
C GLU A 47 -31.05 25.54 -4.14
N VAL A 48 -31.52 24.39 -4.62
CA VAL A 48 -31.20 23.90 -5.97
C VAL A 48 -32.27 24.32 -6.98
N SER A 49 -31.86 25.10 -7.98
CA SER A 49 -32.59 25.29 -9.23
C SER A 49 -32.54 24.00 -10.06
N GLY A 50 -33.31 22.99 -9.66
CA GLY A 50 -33.42 21.71 -10.36
C GLY A 50 -33.99 21.87 -11.78
N ILE A 51 -33.94 20.79 -12.56
CA ILE A 51 -34.52 20.76 -13.92
C ILE A 51 -36.00 20.37 -13.89
N GLN A 52 -36.75 20.79 -14.90
CA GLN A 52 -38.18 20.51 -15.00
C GLN A 52 -38.43 19.04 -15.36
N TYR A 53 -39.33 18.38 -14.63
CA TYR A 53 -39.69 16.99 -14.87
C TYR A 53 -40.37 16.78 -16.23
N ARG A 54 -40.02 15.67 -16.91
CA ARG A 54 -40.51 15.20 -18.23
C ARG A 54 -40.26 16.08 -19.45
N HIS A 55 -40.07 17.38 -19.28
CA HIS A 55 -39.81 18.29 -20.40
C HIS A 55 -38.35 18.17 -20.82
N HIS A 56 -38.08 17.45 -21.90
CA HIS A 56 -36.74 17.33 -22.46
C HIS A 56 -36.78 17.35 -23.98
N VAL A 57 -35.64 17.73 -24.55
CA VAL A 57 -35.40 17.74 -26.00
C VAL A 57 -34.07 17.05 -26.23
N ASP A 58 -34.08 16.03 -27.09
CA ASP A 58 -32.87 15.32 -27.49
C ASP A 58 -32.35 15.97 -28.79
N VAL A 59 -31.23 16.70 -28.69
CA VAL A 59 -30.68 17.48 -29.79
C VAL A 59 -29.53 16.71 -30.45
N PRO A 60 -29.66 16.31 -31.74
CA PRO A 60 -28.59 15.65 -32.45
C PRO A 60 -27.49 16.66 -32.87
N LEU A 61 -26.24 16.28 -32.64
CA LEU A 61 -25.04 17.00 -33.08
C LEU A 61 -24.46 16.35 -34.35
N LYS A 62 -23.65 17.09 -35.11
CA LYS A 62 -23.02 16.62 -36.35
C LYS A 62 -22.14 15.38 -36.20
N ASN A 63 -21.59 15.16 -35.01
CA ASN A 63 -20.76 14.00 -34.72
C ASN A 63 -21.56 12.73 -34.38
N GLY A 64 -22.89 12.78 -34.52
CA GLY A 64 -23.79 11.65 -34.23
C GLY A 64 -24.19 11.52 -32.76
N LEU A 65 -23.70 12.38 -31.86
CA LEU A 65 -24.16 12.41 -30.46
C LEU A 65 -25.55 13.04 -30.38
N SER A 66 -26.43 12.46 -29.56
CA SER A 66 -27.74 13.04 -29.24
C SER A 66 -27.74 13.48 -27.78
N VAL A 67 -27.73 14.79 -27.55
CA VAL A 67 -27.61 15.36 -26.21
C VAL A 67 -28.97 15.71 -25.66
N ARG A 68 -29.33 15.11 -24.52
CA ARG A 68 -30.57 15.43 -23.81
C ARG A 68 -30.48 16.76 -23.08
N CYS A 69 -31.40 17.68 -23.40
CA CYS A 69 -31.50 18.99 -22.79
C CYS A 69 -32.81 19.13 -22.00
N PHE A 70 -32.75 19.75 -20.83
CA PHE A 70 -33.89 20.02 -19.96
C PHE A 70 -33.99 21.54 -19.68
N PRO A 71 -35.20 22.12 -19.64
CA PRO A 71 -35.39 23.48 -19.16
C PRO A 71 -35.20 23.53 -17.64
N ALA A 72 -34.73 24.68 -17.16
CA ALA A 72 -34.65 24.98 -15.74
C ALA A 72 -36.06 24.97 -15.13
N ALA A 73 -36.22 24.43 -13.93
CA ALA A 73 -37.50 24.48 -13.25
C ALA A 73 -37.90 25.91 -12.90
N THR A 74 -39.17 26.23 -13.11
CA THR A 74 -39.83 27.50 -12.83
C THR A 74 -40.81 27.32 -11.67
N ASP A 75 -41.25 28.42 -11.04
CA ASP A 75 -42.27 28.38 -9.98
C ASP A 75 -43.64 27.91 -10.51
N ASP A 76 -43.87 28.09 -11.81
CA ASP A 76 -45.06 27.64 -12.52
C ASP A 76 -44.70 26.43 -13.40
N PRO A 77 -45.07 25.20 -13.01
CA PRO A 77 -44.67 23.98 -13.71
C PRO A 77 -45.22 23.87 -15.13
N THR A 78 -46.16 24.74 -15.53
CA THR A 78 -46.69 24.81 -16.90
C THR A 78 -45.84 25.71 -17.82
N LYS A 79 -44.94 26.53 -17.27
CA LYS A 79 -44.13 27.48 -18.03
C LYS A 79 -42.72 26.96 -18.25
N GLU A 80 -42.35 26.84 -19.52
CA GLU A 80 -41.01 26.45 -19.96
C GLU A 80 -40.01 27.60 -19.76
N SER A 81 -38.88 27.31 -19.12
CA SER A 81 -37.82 28.30 -18.92
C SER A 81 -37.04 28.56 -20.21
N LYS A 82 -36.53 29.79 -20.36
CA LYS A 82 -35.52 30.13 -21.38
C LYS A 82 -34.13 29.59 -21.02
N ASN A 83 -33.88 29.26 -19.77
CA ASN A 83 -32.62 28.68 -19.32
C ASN A 83 -32.69 27.16 -19.43
N TRP A 84 -31.69 26.55 -20.05
CA TRP A 84 -31.62 25.11 -20.32
C TRP A 84 -30.31 24.53 -19.77
N TYR A 85 -30.38 23.27 -19.37
CA TYR A 85 -29.24 22.46 -18.93
C TYR A 85 -29.18 21.19 -19.78
N TYR A 86 -27.99 20.66 -20.03
CA TYR A 86 -27.83 19.39 -20.73
C TYR A 86 -27.35 18.29 -19.80
N LEU A 87 -27.78 17.07 -20.09
CA LEU A 87 -27.26 15.89 -19.42
C LEU A 87 -25.85 15.60 -19.95
N PRO A 88 -24.83 15.47 -19.07
CA PRO A 88 -23.47 15.23 -19.54
C PRO A 88 -23.30 13.90 -20.27
N GLU A 89 -22.47 13.93 -21.30
CA GLU A 89 -22.08 12.79 -22.13
C GLU A 89 -21.09 11.84 -21.45
N ASN A 90 -20.93 10.66 -22.06
CA ASN A 90 -20.07 9.58 -21.58
C ASN A 90 -18.60 9.99 -21.32
N PRO A 91 -17.92 9.36 -20.34
CA PRO A 91 -16.52 9.64 -20.05
C PRO A 91 -15.61 9.26 -21.23
N ARG A 92 -14.50 9.99 -21.35
CA ARG A 92 -13.47 9.78 -22.38
C ARG A 92 -12.09 10.10 -21.81
N ILE A 93 -11.04 9.71 -22.53
CA ILE A 93 -9.69 10.16 -22.18
C ILE A 93 -9.60 11.69 -22.29
N ALA A 94 -9.11 12.30 -21.22
CA ALA A 94 -8.85 13.73 -21.17
C ALA A 94 -7.73 14.11 -22.15
N LYS A 95 -7.81 15.30 -22.73
CA LYS A 95 -6.77 15.79 -23.65
C LYS A 95 -5.94 16.90 -23.00
N ALA A 96 -4.70 17.02 -23.44
CA ALA A 96 -3.83 18.15 -23.17
C ALA A 96 -4.17 19.32 -24.12
N ALA A 97 -3.54 20.48 -23.90
CA ALA A 97 -3.82 21.70 -24.68
C ALA A 97 -3.49 21.54 -26.17
N ASP A 98 -2.56 20.65 -26.51
CA ASP A 98 -2.14 20.29 -27.87
C ASP A 98 -3.07 19.23 -28.52
N GLY A 99 -4.08 18.74 -27.79
CA GLY A 99 -4.98 17.68 -28.23
C GLY A 99 -4.45 16.26 -28.01
N THR A 100 -3.24 16.09 -27.45
CA THR A 100 -2.67 14.78 -27.12
C THR A 100 -3.44 14.15 -25.96
N PRO A 101 -3.78 12.85 -26.00
CA PRO A 101 -4.43 12.15 -24.89
C PRO A 101 -3.56 12.16 -23.63
N ASN A 102 -4.18 12.39 -22.46
CA ASN A 102 -3.54 12.21 -21.16
C ASN A 102 -3.44 10.72 -20.83
N PHE A 103 -2.53 10.04 -21.50
CA PHE A 103 -2.30 8.60 -21.40
C PHE A 103 -0.80 8.30 -21.44
N SER A 104 -0.38 7.27 -20.72
CA SER A 104 0.98 6.73 -20.77
C SER A 104 0.97 5.24 -20.48
N MET A 105 1.61 4.46 -21.34
CA MET A 105 1.90 3.05 -21.12
C MET A 105 3.39 2.80 -21.38
N ILE A 106 4.12 2.53 -20.30
CA ILE A 106 5.56 2.27 -20.32
C ILE A 106 5.75 0.78 -20.12
N ARG A 107 6.17 0.08 -21.18
CA ARG A 107 6.60 -1.32 -21.08
C ARG A 107 8.05 -1.36 -20.64
N PHE A 108 8.38 -2.27 -19.73
CA PHE A 108 9.73 -2.38 -19.21
C PHE A 108 10.21 -3.83 -19.13
N VAL A 109 11.52 -4.00 -19.22
CA VAL A 109 12.19 -5.31 -19.16
C VAL A 109 13.59 -5.15 -18.56
N THR A 110 14.12 -6.22 -17.98
CA THR A 110 15.53 -6.37 -17.61
C THR A 110 16.16 -7.46 -18.46
N ASN A 111 17.47 -7.38 -18.70
CA ASN A 111 18.26 -8.43 -19.34
C ASN A 111 18.31 -9.71 -18.50
N LYS A 112 18.24 -9.58 -17.17
CA LYS A 112 18.13 -10.74 -16.27
C LYS A 112 16.76 -11.39 -16.37
N SER A 113 16.71 -12.71 -16.27
CA SER A 113 15.44 -13.43 -16.16
C SER A 113 14.78 -13.19 -14.79
N LYS A 114 13.48 -13.51 -14.65
CA LYS A 114 12.78 -13.40 -13.36
C LYS A 114 13.44 -14.26 -12.27
N GLU A 115 13.93 -15.45 -12.64
CA GLU A 115 14.65 -16.37 -11.75
C GLU A 115 15.97 -15.76 -11.24
N GLU A 116 16.61 -14.92 -12.05
CA GLU A 116 17.82 -14.17 -11.72
C GLU A 116 17.54 -12.83 -11.01
N GLY A 117 16.26 -12.58 -10.64
CA GLY A 117 15.80 -11.35 -9.98
C GLY A 117 15.48 -10.20 -10.94
N GLY A 118 15.28 -10.49 -12.23
CA GLY A 118 14.82 -9.56 -13.25
C GLY A 118 13.35 -9.16 -13.11
N ALA A 119 12.95 -8.11 -13.84
CA ALA A 119 11.60 -7.58 -13.86
C ALA A 119 11.15 -7.23 -15.28
N ASP A 120 9.91 -7.59 -15.59
CA ASP A 120 9.21 -7.24 -16.83
C ASP A 120 7.78 -6.77 -16.51
N GLY A 121 7.14 -6.12 -17.49
CA GLY A 121 5.74 -5.72 -17.40
C GLY A 121 5.48 -4.34 -17.97
N ALA A 122 4.44 -3.66 -17.47
CA ALA A 122 4.14 -2.29 -17.87
C ALA A 122 3.56 -1.45 -16.74
N ILE A 123 3.72 -0.13 -16.86
CA ILE A 123 3.02 0.87 -16.05
C ILE A 123 2.04 1.58 -16.97
N LEU A 124 0.77 1.57 -16.59
CA LEU A 124 -0.30 2.28 -17.27
C LEU A 124 -0.75 3.46 -16.41
N HIS A 125 -0.93 4.63 -17.01
CA HIS A 125 -1.53 5.79 -16.36
C HIS A 125 -2.37 6.59 -17.36
N PHE A 126 -3.60 6.93 -17.00
CA PHE A 126 -4.44 7.77 -17.84
C PHE A 126 -5.41 8.62 -17.02
N MET A 127 -5.85 9.72 -17.63
CA MET A 127 -6.85 10.61 -17.05
C MET A 127 -8.13 10.58 -17.86
N VAL A 128 -9.26 10.58 -17.16
CA VAL A 128 -10.59 10.54 -17.75
C VAL A 128 -11.38 11.77 -17.33
N GLU A 129 -12.14 12.31 -18.26
CA GLU A 129 -13.07 13.42 -18.07
C GLU A 129 -14.41 13.10 -18.75
N TYR A 130 -15.46 13.85 -18.41
CA TYR A 130 -16.77 13.75 -19.06
C TYR A 130 -17.34 15.15 -19.35
N GLY A 131 -18.41 15.20 -20.14
CA GLY A 131 -19.09 16.44 -20.56
C GLY A 131 -18.68 16.91 -21.96
N LEU A 132 -19.34 17.95 -22.47
CA LEU A 132 -19.16 18.40 -23.86
C LEU A 132 -17.88 19.22 -24.07
N THR A 133 -17.28 19.14 -25.26
CA THR A 133 -16.23 20.08 -25.64
C THR A 133 -16.80 21.48 -25.88
N LYS A 134 -15.95 22.51 -25.92
CA LYS A 134 -16.40 23.89 -26.16
C LYS A 134 -17.09 24.04 -27.51
N GLU A 135 -16.61 23.32 -28.52
CA GLU A 135 -17.16 23.29 -29.87
C GLU A 135 -18.54 22.62 -29.89
N GLN A 136 -18.66 21.45 -29.23
CA GLN A 136 -19.93 20.73 -29.10
C GLN A 136 -20.98 21.55 -28.34
N ARG A 137 -20.58 22.26 -27.28
CA ARG A 137 -21.49 23.12 -26.52
C ARG A 137 -21.97 24.32 -27.34
N ALA A 138 -21.11 24.91 -28.16
CA ALA A 138 -21.50 26.00 -29.07
C ALA A 138 -22.45 25.49 -30.17
N GLU A 139 -22.22 24.28 -30.68
CA GLU A 139 -23.10 23.61 -31.64
C GLU A 139 -24.47 23.31 -31.02
N LEU A 140 -24.49 22.70 -29.82
CA LEU A 140 -25.71 22.40 -29.07
C LEU A 140 -26.55 23.66 -28.85
N GLN A 141 -25.92 24.77 -28.47
CA GLN A 141 -26.58 26.06 -28.28
C GLN A 141 -27.23 26.58 -29.58
N LYS A 142 -26.61 26.32 -30.73
CA LYS A 142 -27.13 26.73 -32.04
C LYS A 142 -28.31 25.86 -32.46
N GLU A 143 -28.21 24.55 -32.32
CA GLU A 143 -29.28 23.61 -32.70
C GLU A 143 -30.48 23.75 -31.76
N LEU A 144 -30.27 23.84 -30.44
CA LEU A 144 -31.36 24.05 -29.47
C LEU A 144 -32.13 25.34 -29.75
N ARG A 145 -31.48 26.41 -30.23
CA ARG A 145 -32.16 27.67 -30.58
C ARG A 145 -33.05 27.57 -31.81
N LYS A 146 -32.78 26.63 -32.73
CA LYS A 146 -33.63 26.40 -33.91
C LYS A 146 -34.95 25.77 -33.48
N GLU A 147 -34.89 24.84 -32.54
CA GLU A 147 -36.06 24.14 -32.03
C GLU A 147 -36.82 24.96 -30.98
N LYS A 148 -36.10 25.62 -30.06
CA LYS A 148 -36.65 26.43 -28.97
C LYS A 148 -36.14 27.88 -29.06
N LYS A 149 -36.98 28.75 -29.64
CA LYS A 149 -36.67 30.18 -29.81
C LYS A 149 -36.36 30.84 -28.46
N GLY A 150 -35.15 31.38 -28.31
CA GLY A 150 -34.71 32.08 -27.10
C GLY A 150 -34.10 31.19 -26.01
N ALA A 151 -33.87 29.90 -26.27
CA ALA A 151 -33.19 29.01 -25.33
C ALA A 151 -31.71 29.39 -25.11
N ILE A 152 -31.26 29.34 -23.86
CA ILE A 152 -29.90 29.64 -23.41
C ILE A 152 -29.39 28.49 -22.55
N ILE A 153 -28.30 27.85 -22.98
CA ILE A 153 -27.66 26.75 -22.26
C ILE A 153 -26.75 27.30 -21.15
N LYS A 154 -27.13 27.04 -19.90
CA LYS A 154 -26.38 27.45 -18.71
C LYS A 154 -25.23 26.50 -18.37
N GLY A 155 -25.36 25.21 -18.72
CA GLY A 155 -24.30 24.22 -18.59
C GLY A 155 -24.84 22.81 -18.41
N ALA A 156 -23.98 21.91 -17.93
CA ALA A 156 -24.38 20.59 -17.45
C ALA A 156 -25.40 20.70 -16.31
N VAL A 157 -26.30 19.72 -16.23
CA VAL A 157 -27.15 19.51 -15.05
C VAL A 157 -26.25 19.32 -13.82
N PRO A 158 -26.53 19.97 -12.67
CA PRO A 158 -25.80 19.74 -11.43
C PRO A 158 -25.88 18.26 -11.03
N LEU A 159 -24.72 17.60 -10.96
CA LEU A 159 -24.62 16.20 -10.57
C LEU A 159 -24.17 16.08 -9.11
N GLU A 160 -24.69 15.07 -8.42
CA GLU A 160 -24.37 14.72 -7.05
C GLU A 160 -23.94 13.24 -6.97
N HIS A 161 -23.20 12.89 -5.92
CA HIS A 161 -22.93 11.49 -5.60
C HIS A 161 -24.17 10.85 -4.97
N GLY A 162 -24.41 9.58 -5.30
CA GLY A 162 -25.42 8.76 -4.62
C GLY A 162 -25.15 8.60 -3.13
N ALA A 163 -26.21 8.34 -2.35
CA ALA A 163 -26.13 8.17 -0.89
C ALA A 163 -25.28 6.95 -0.47
N GLU A 164 -25.21 5.90 -1.30
CA GLU A 164 -24.43 4.69 -1.05
C GLU A 164 -23.79 4.15 -2.36
N GLY A 165 -22.50 3.80 -2.33
CA GLY A 165 -21.79 3.14 -3.43
C GLY A 165 -20.58 3.88 -4.01
N SER A 166 -19.79 3.17 -4.83
CA SER A 166 -18.68 3.77 -5.59
C SER A 166 -19.23 4.52 -6.80
N SER A 167 -19.03 5.84 -6.84
CA SER A 167 -19.44 6.70 -7.97
C SER A 167 -18.55 6.54 -9.20
N PHE A 168 -17.41 5.86 -9.06
CA PHE A 168 -16.46 5.60 -10.14
C PHE A 168 -16.05 4.12 -10.13
N ALA A 169 -16.09 3.48 -11.29
CA ALA A 169 -15.55 2.15 -11.50
C ALA A 169 -14.77 2.05 -12.82
N VAL A 170 -13.75 1.18 -12.81
CA VAL A 170 -13.03 0.75 -14.00
C VAL A 170 -13.44 -0.70 -14.27
N VAL A 171 -13.97 -0.95 -15.46
CA VAL A 171 -14.42 -2.26 -15.93
C VAL A 171 -13.43 -2.75 -16.97
N SER A 172 -12.66 -3.78 -16.63
CA SER A 172 -11.63 -4.37 -17.47
C SER A 172 -11.35 -5.79 -16.98
N ALA A 173 -11.24 -6.76 -17.88
CA ALA A 173 -10.80 -8.11 -17.52
C ALA A 173 -9.32 -8.09 -17.14
N THR A 174 -8.50 -7.34 -17.87
CA THR A 174 -7.05 -7.28 -17.66
C THR A 174 -6.66 -6.48 -16.41
N LEU A 175 -7.32 -5.34 -16.15
CA LEU A 175 -6.98 -4.51 -14.98
C LEU A 175 -7.55 -5.03 -13.66
N ASN A 176 -8.62 -5.83 -13.70
CA ASN A 176 -9.25 -6.37 -12.48
C ASN A 176 -8.77 -7.79 -12.14
N ASP A 177 -7.99 -8.43 -13.02
CA ASP A 177 -7.36 -9.72 -12.75
C ASP A 177 -6.02 -9.51 -12.02
N LYS A 178 -5.87 -10.08 -10.81
CA LYS A 178 -4.67 -9.96 -9.99
C LYS A 178 -3.44 -10.68 -10.59
N GLY A 179 -3.65 -11.63 -11.49
CA GLY A 179 -2.58 -12.30 -12.24
C GLY A 179 -1.97 -11.39 -13.30
N PHE A 180 -2.78 -10.56 -13.95
CA PHE A 180 -2.34 -9.64 -15.01
C PHE A 180 -2.01 -8.23 -14.50
N ALA A 181 -2.73 -7.76 -13.50
CA ALA A 181 -2.54 -6.45 -12.88
C ALA A 181 -2.25 -6.62 -11.38
N SER A 182 -0.99 -6.41 -11.01
CA SER A 182 -0.54 -6.46 -9.61
C SER A 182 -1.15 -5.34 -8.75
N THR A 183 -1.45 -4.20 -9.35
CA THR A 183 -2.03 -3.03 -8.67
C THR A 183 -2.92 -2.24 -9.63
N LEU A 184 -4.10 -1.81 -9.16
CA LEU A 184 -4.97 -0.83 -9.80
C LEU A 184 -5.28 0.29 -8.79
N ILE A 185 -5.00 1.53 -9.16
CA ILE A 185 -5.20 2.73 -8.34
C ILE A 185 -6.13 3.67 -9.09
N THR A 186 -7.16 4.15 -8.41
CA THR A 186 -8.10 5.14 -8.94
C THR A 186 -8.23 6.32 -7.97
N SER A 187 -8.68 7.48 -8.46
CA SER A 187 -8.91 8.67 -7.61
C SER A 187 -10.11 8.57 -6.65
N GLY A 188 -10.76 7.40 -6.57
CA GLY A 188 -11.81 7.08 -5.59
C GLY A 188 -13.23 7.51 -5.98
N LYS A 189 -13.47 8.81 -6.25
CA LYS A 189 -14.82 9.32 -6.60
C LYS A 189 -14.87 9.92 -8.00
N ALA A 190 -16.02 9.80 -8.65
CA ALA A 190 -16.29 10.49 -9.91
C ALA A 190 -16.35 12.01 -9.70
N PRO A 191 -15.93 12.83 -10.67
CA PRO A 191 -16.08 14.27 -10.58
C PRO A 191 -17.56 14.65 -10.68
N ILE A 192 -18.00 15.63 -9.89
CA ILE A 192 -19.38 16.18 -9.97
C ILE A 192 -19.50 17.33 -10.99
N MET A 193 -18.37 17.91 -11.40
CA MET A 193 -18.30 18.97 -12.39
C MET A 193 -17.68 18.45 -13.69
N GLU A 194 -18.27 18.82 -14.82
CA GLU A 194 -17.73 18.54 -16.14
C GLU A 194 -16.32 19.14 -16.34
N GLY A 195 -15.51 18.48 -17.16
CA GLY A 195 -14.12 18.89 -17.44
C GLY A 195 -13.13 18.71 -16.28
N LYS A 196 -13.57 18.26 -15.10
CA LYS A 196 -12.66 17.76 -14.05
C LYS A 196 -12.20 16.36 -14.40
N LYS A 197 -10.97 16.04 -14.02
CA LYS A 197 -10.28 14.81 -14.39
C LYS A 197 -10.18 13.86 -13.20
N VAL A 198 -10.33 12.58 -13.47
CA VAL A 198 -9.97 11.48 -12.56
C VAL A 198 -8.80 10.70 -13.12
N ALA A 199 -8.01 10.09 -12.25
CA ALA A 199 -6.82 9.33 -12.64
C ALA A 199 -7.03 7.83 -12.41
N VAL A 200 -6.45 7.05 -13.32
CA VAL A 200 -6.31 5.59 -13.22
C VAL A 200 -4.86 5.24 -13.46
N ALA A 201 -4.27 4.45 -12.56
CA ALA A 201 -2.93 3.90 -12.72
C ALA A 201 -2.96 2.39 -12.48
N ALA A 202 -2.19 1.63 -13.25
CA ALA A 202 -2.04 0.19 -13.04
C ALA A 202 -0.61 -0.28 -13.28
N ARG A 203 -0.19 -1.31 -12.54
CA ARG A 203 1.03 -2.06 -12.82
C ARG A 203 0.66 -3.43 -13.36
N LEU A 204 1.02 -3.66 -14.62
CA LEU A 204 0.76 -4.86 -15.39
C LEU A 204 1.98 -5.78 -15.38
N ASP A 205 1.74 -7.08 -15.40
CA ASP A 205 2.76 -8.07 -15.75
C ASP A 205 2.96 -8.12 -17.28
N GLN A 206 3.87 -8.98 -17.76
CA GLN A 206 4.15 -9.13 -19.19
C GLN A 206 2.92 -9.55 -20.01
N TYR A 207 2.08 -10.44 -19.47
CA TYR A 207 0.93 -10.99 -20.20
C TYR A 207 -0.22 -9.99 -20.25
N GLY A 208 -0.53 -9.35 -19.12
CA GLY A 208 -1.51 -8.28 -19.02
C GLY A 208 -1.15 -7.07 -19.87
N ALA A 209 0.13 -6.67 -19.87
CA ALA A 209 0.60 -5.60 -20.75
C ALA A 209 0.37 -5.91 -22.23
N THR A 210 0.63 -7.15 -22.64
CA THR A 210 0.51 -7.60 -24.02
C THR A 210 -0.96 -7.73 -24.44
N LEU A 211 -1.79 -8.33 -23.57
CA LEU A 211 -3.23 -8.50 -23.81
C LEU A 211 -3.95 -7.16 -23.86
N LEU A 212 -3.64 -6.25 -22.94
CA LEU A 212 -4.24 -4.92 -22.92
C LEU A 212 -3.86 -4.11 -24.17
N ALA A 213 -2.57 -4.11 -24.55
CA ALA A 213 -2.10 -3.46 -25.77
C ALA A 213 -2.86 -3.99 -27.00
N LYS A 214 -3.00 -5.32 -27.10
CA LYS A 214 -3.75 -5.95 -28.18
C LYS A 214 -5.24 -5.58 -28.16
N SER A 215 -5.85 -5.46 -26.98
CA SER A 215 -7.25 -5.07 -26.86
C SER A 215 -7.53 -3.66 -27.39
N MET A 216 -6.57 -2.73 -27.25
CA MET A 216 -6.71 -1.35 -27.72
C MET A 216 -6.69 -1.21 -29.25
N GLU A 217 -6.19 -2.21 -29.98
CA GLU A 217 -6.26 -2.27 -31.44
C GLU A 217 -7.68 -2.52 -31.96
N ASN A 218 -8.56 -3.10 -31.12
CA ASN A 218 -9.94 -3.37 -31.48
C ASN A 218 -10.81 -2.11 -31.33
N SER A 219 -12.01 -2.15 -31.91
CA SER A 219 -13.01 -1.06 -31.79
C SER A 219 -13.50 -0.84 -30.35
N THR A 220 -13.25 -1.79 -29.44
CA THR A 220 -13.61 -1.69 -28.03
C THR A 220 -12.44 -2.22 -27.21
N ALA A 221 -11.71 -1.30 -26.58
CA ALA A 221 -10.61 -1.67 -25.70
C ALA A 221 -11.14 -2.38 -24.45
N ASP A 222 -10.34 -3.25 -23.83
CA ASP A 222 -10.67 -3.90 -22.54
C ASP A 222 -10.54 -2.92 -21.36
N ILE A 223 -10.95 -1.67 -21.54
CA ILE A 223 -11.06 -0.66 -20.48
C ILE A 223 -12.28 0.21 -20.77
N SER A 224 -13.24 0.10 -19.85
CA SER A 224 -14.41 0.97 -19.80
C SER A 224 -14.46 1.67 -18.45
N VAL A 225 -14.78 2.96 -18.46
CA VAL A 225 -14.97 3.77 -17.25
C VAL A 225 -16.45 4.04 -17.04
N VAL A 226 -16.88 3.81 -15.81
CA VAL A 226 -18.27 3.99 -15.39
C VAL A 226 -18.32 5.07 -14.31
N PHE A 227 -19.15 6.08 -14.54
CA PHE A 227 -19.53 7.06 -13.53
C PHE A 227 -21.00 6.87 -13.17
N ASN A 228 -21.24 6.66 -11.87
CA ASN A 228 -22.59 6.55 -11.30
C ASN A 228 -22.86 7.81 -10.49
N LEU A 229 -23.60 8.74 -11.08
CA LEU A 229 -23.99 10.01 -10.46
C LEU A 229 -25.51 10.11 -10.42
N GLN A 230 -26.02 11.14 -9.76
CA GLN A 230 -27.45 11.44 -9.73
C GLN A 230 -27.69 12.94 -9.93
N TYR A 231 -28.87 13.32 -10.38
CA TYR A 231 -29.27 14.72 -10.52
C TYR A 231 -30.67 14.96 -9.96
N VAL A 232 -30.94 16.20 -9.58
CA VAL A 232 -32.21 16.59 -8.96
C VAL A 232 -33.18 17.09 -10.02
N VAL A 233 -34.38 16.51 -10.03
CA VAL A 233 -35.49 16.92 -10.88
C VAL A 233 -36.63 17.45 -10.02
N LYS A 234 -37.20 18.61 -10.39
CA LYS A 234 -38.38 19.16 -9.70
C LYS A 234 -39.64 18.60 -10.32
N LEU A 235 -40.46 17.95 -9.49
CA LEU A 235 -41.78 17.46 -9.86
C LEU A 235 -42.77 18.65 -9.91
N PRO A 236 -43.80 18.58 -10.77
CA PRO A 236 -44.83 19.61 -10.80
C PRO A 236 -45.52 19.73 -9.43
N ALA A 237 -45.96 20.95 -9.07
CA ALA A 237 -46.74 21.14 -7.86
C ALA A 237 -48.10 20.45 -8.02
N TYR A 238 -48.34 19.41 -7.22
CA TYR A 238 -49.65 18.77 -7.16
C TYR A 238 -50.55 19.58 -6.23
N ASP A 239 -51.78 19.83 -6.67
CA ASP A 239 -52.83 20.44 -5.87
C ASP A 239 -53.65 19.30 -5.26
N VAL A 240 -53.55 19.15 -3.94
CA VAL A 240 -54.23 18.08 -3.21
C VAL A 240 -55.07 18.71 -2.12
N LYS A 241 -56.36 18.38 -2.11
CA LYS A 241 -57.26 18.70 -1.02
C LYS A 241 -57.26 17.54 -0.05
N VAL A 242 -56.75 17.76 1.15
CA VAL A 242 -56.80 16.76 2.22
C VAL A 242 -57.97 17.07 3.12
N HIS A 243 -58.92 16.16 3.22
CA HIS A 243 -60.03 16.24 4.16
C HIS A 243 -59.70 15.41 5.39
N ILE A 244 -59.63 16.08 6.55
CA ILE A 244 -59.43 15.42 7.83
C ILE A 244 -60.72 15.50 8.65
N ASN A 245 -61.26 14.34 8.99
CA ASN A 245 -62.47 14.17 9.77
C ASN A 245 -62.16 13.70 11.20
N TYR A 246 -62.01 14.66 12.11
CA TYR A 246 -61.66 14.39 13.50
C TYR A 246 -62.78 13.72 14.29
N ASP A 247 -64.03 13.83 13.86
CA ASP A 247 -65.15 13.15 14.51
C ASP A 247 -65.05 11.62 14.31
N GLN A 248 -64.64 11.19 13.11
CA GLN A 248 -64.36 9.78 12.84
C GLN A 248 -63.11 9.30 13.59
N PHE A 249 -62.06 10.12 13.66
CA PHE A 249 -60.87 9.77 14.44
C PHE A 249 -61.20 9.50 15.90
N ARG A 250 -62.04 10.33 16.52
CA ARG A 250 -62.48 10.14 17.92
C ARG A 250 -63.23 8.83 18.11
N THR A 251 -64.10 8.48 17.18
CA THR A 251 -64.87 7.22 17.23
C THR A 251 -63.94 6.03 17.15
N VAL A 252 -63.02 6.05 16.19
CA VAL A 252 -62.03 5.01 15.96
C VAL A 252 -61.04 4.91 17.13
N SER A 253 -60.52 6.04 17.62
CA SER A 253 -59.59 6.11 18.76
C SER A 253 -60.18 5.60 20.07
N ASN A 254 -61.49 5.69 20.26
CA ASN A 254 -62.17 5.18 21.46
C ASN A 254 -62.27 3.64 21.47
N GLU A 255 -62.20 2.99 20.31
CA GLU A 255 -62.29 1.53 20.17
C GLU A 255 -60.92 0.84 20.19
N ILE A 256 -59.82 1.57 20.01
CA ILE A 256 -58.47 1.00 19.95
C ILE A 256 -57.93 0.73 21.36
N THR A 257 -57.55 -0.54 21.59
CA THR A 257 -56.66 -0.92 22.70
C THR A 257 -55.23 -0.98 22.16
N GLU A 258 -54.37 0.00 22.48
CA GLU A 258 -52.96 -0.04 22.06
C GLU A 258 -52.13 -0.98 22.95
N SER A 259 -51.55 -2.03 22.37
CA SER A 259 -50.39 -2.73 22.93
C SER A 259 -49.12 -2.20 22.25
N ARG A 260 -48.24 -1.52 23.00
CA ARG A 260 -46.95 -1.03 22.48
C ARG A 260 -45.81 -1.94 22.94
N ASP A 261 -45.04 -2.47 22.00
CA ASP A 261 -43.71 -2.97 22.29
C ASP A 261 -42.70 -1.82 22.37
N LYS A 262 -41.88 -1.84 23.42
CA LYS A 262 -41.04 -0.70 23.81
C LYS A 262 -39.71 -0.72 23.04
N THR A 263 -39.69 -0.24 21.81
CA THR A 263 -38.42 -0.09 21.06
C THR A 263 -37.65 1.15 21.53
N SER A 264 -36.90 1.03 22.63
CA SER A 264 -36.07 2.12 23.13
C SER A 264 -34.70 2.15 22.44
N LYS A 265 -34.43 3.14 21.57
CA LYS A 265 -33.03 3.44 21.18
C LYS A 265 -32.36 4.22 22.31
N LYS A 266 -31.33 3.61 22.90
CA LYS A 266 -30.50 4.22 23.96
C LYS A 266 -29.33 4.94 23.30
N SER A 267 -29.34 6.27 23.25
CA SER A 267 -28.11 7.03 22.94
C SER A 267 -27.53 7.60 24.23
N THR A 268 -26.24 7.38 24.44
CA THR A 268 -25.48 7.87 25.60
C THR A 268 -24.70 9.09 25.14
N ARG A 269 -25.02 10.28 25.66
CA ARG A 269 -24.28 11.51 25.32
C ARG A 269 -23.39 11.90 26.49
N TRP A 270 -22.13 12.24 26.21
CA TRP A 270 -21.20 12.75 27.21
C TRP A 270 -21.55 14.21 27.51
N THR A 271 -21.86 14.50 28.77
CA THR A 271 -22.28 15.82 29.25
C THR A 271 -21.60 16.06 30.59
N PRO A 272 -20.33 16.51 30.59
CA PRO A 272 -19.56 16.68 31.81
C PRO A 272 -20.21 17.74 32.71
N LYS A 273 -20.27 17.47 34.01
CA LYS A 273 -20.68 18.44 35.04
C LYS A 273 -19.47 18.82 35.89
N VAL A 274 -19.51 20.01 36.50
CA VAL A 274 -18.36 20.63 37.21
C VAL A 274 -17.81 19.76 38.35
N TYR A 275 -18.65 18.92 38.97
CA TYR A 275 -18.28 17.98 40.03
C TYR A 275 -18.14 16.53 39.55
N ASN A 276 -18.36 16.24 38.26
CA ASN A 276 -18.17 14.91 37.67
C ASN A 276 -17.99 14.98 36.14
N ILE A 277 -16.73 14.95 35.71
CA ILE A 277 -16.30 15.01 34.29
C ILE A 277 -16.63 13.74 33.47
N PHE A 278 -17.07 12.65 34.11
CA PHE A 278 -17.51 11.42 33.43
C PHE A 278 -19.05 11.29 33.36
N HIS A 279 -19.80 12.33 33.70
CA HIS A 279 -21.26 12.29 33.70
C HIS A 279 -21.82 12.07 32.29
N ARG A 280 -22.58 10.97 32.13
CA ARG A 280 -23.24 10.56 30.88
C ARG A 280 -24.75 10.59 31.08
N THR A 281 -25.46 11.43 30.34
CA THR A 281 -26.93 11.50 30.40
C THR A 281 -27.54 10.54 29.38
N LYS A 282 -28.57 9.81 29.83
CA LYS A 282 -29.33 8.85 29.03
C LYS A 282 -30.61 9.53 28.53
N LYS A 283 -30.72 9.84 27.24
CA LYS A 283 -31.97 10.33 26.66
C LYS A 283 -32.67 9.16 25.97
N LYS A 284 -33.91 8.87 26.38
CA LYS A 284 -34.81 7.98 25.65
C LYS A 284 -35.56 8.84 24.64
N THR A 285 -35.35 8.61 23.36
CA THR A 285 -36.16 9.22 22.30
C THR A 285 -36.94 8.09 21.65
N SER A 286 -38.27 8.12 21.77
CA SER A 286 -39.16 7.31 20.94
C SER A 286 -39.42 8.11 19.67
N THR A 287 -38.72 7.79 18.59
CA THR A 287 -39.05 8.26 17.24
C THR A 287 -39.87 7.17 16.57
N LEU A 288 -41.01 7.50 15.96
CA LEU A 288 -41.65 6.59 15.01
C LEU A 288 -40.63 6.24 13.91
N THR A 289 -40.62 4.98 13.49
CA THR A 289 -39.93 4.57 12.27
C THR A 289 -40.79 4.90 11.05
N GLU A 290 -40.18 5.17 9.88
CA GLU A 290 -40.92 5.49 8.64
C GLU A 290 -42.04 4.46 8.31
N LYS A 291 -41.82 3.18 8.66
CA LYS A 291 -42.82 2.13 8.51
C LYS A 291 -44.02 2.26 9.45
N GLU A 292 -43.79 2.75 10.67
CA GLU A 292 -44.88 3.02 11.64
C GLU A 292 -45.65 4.28 11.24
N GLU A 293 -44.99 5.29 10.66
CA GLU A 293 -45.66 6.48 10.11
C GLU A 293 -46.56 6.10 8.93
N GLN A 294 -46.07 5.25 8.04
CA GLN A 294 -46.84 4.75 6.90
C GLN A 294 -48.04 3.90 7.37
N ALA A 295 -47.84 2.95 8.28
CA ALA A 295 -48.94 2.13 8.81
C ALA A 295 -50.03 2.95 9.54
N TYR A 296 -49.64 4.04 10.21
CA TYR A 296 -50.60 4.93 10.84
C TYR A 296 -51.36 5.78 9.80
N MET A 297 -50.70 6.24 8.73
CA MET A 297 -51.39 6.91 7.62
C MET A 297 -52.36 5.97 6.91
N ASP A 298 -51.93 4.75 6.59
CA ASP A 298 -52.77 3.73 5.96
C ASP A 298 -54.01 3.46 6.82
N PHE A 299 -53.84 3.36 8.13
CA PHE A 299 -54.95 3.23 9.08
C PHE A 299 -55.91 4.43 9.04
N LEU A 300 -55.40 5.66 9.02
CA LEU A 300 -56.23 6.87 8.94
C LEU A 300 -56.99 6.97 7.61
N GLU A 301 -56.40 6.50 6.51
CA GLU A 301 -57.06 6.44 5.20
C GLU A 301 -58.13 5.34 5.16
N GLU A 302 -57.81 4.12 5.60
CA GLU A 302 -58.74 2.97 5.63
C GLU A 302 -59.97 3.25 6.50
N THR A 303 -59.76 3.94 7.63
CA THR A 303 -60.85 4.33 8.54
C THR A 303 -61.62 5.56 8.06
N GLY A 304 -61.18 6.19 6.97
CA GLY A 304 -61.81 7.36 6.36
C GLY A 304 -61.60 8.66 7.14
N VAL A 305 -60.72 8.66 8.15
CA VAL A 305 -60.35 9.83 8.94
C VAL A 305 -59.62 10.85 8.08
N VAL A 306 -58.75 10.38 7.19
CA VAL A 306 -58.06 11.22 6.20
C VAL A 306 -58.51 10.78 4.81
N LYS A 307 -58.91 11.74 3.98
CA LYS A 307 -59.19 11.50 2.56
C LYS A 307 -58.36 12.46 1.70
N PHE A 308 -57.67 11.90 0.72
CA PHE A 308 -56.91 12.65 -0.27
C PHE A 308 -57.74 12.79 -1.54
N GLU A 309 -58.12 14.03 -1.87
CA GLU A 309 -58.69 14.38 -3.17
C GLU A 309 -57.62 15.03 -4.04
N TYR A 310 -57.24 14.33 -5.11
CA TYR A 310 -56.26 14.80 -6.08
C TYR A 310 -56.98 15.53 -7.22
N ASP A 311 -56.75 16.84 -7.37
CA ASP A 311 -57.36 17.64 -8.44
C ASP A 311 -56.78 17.29 -9.83
N GLN A 312 -55.65 16.57 -9.89
CA GLN A 312 -54.96 16.18 -11.12
C GLN A 312 -54.61 14.69 -11.11
N HIS A 313 -54.65 14.03 -12.28
CA HIS A 313 -54.21 12.65 -12.42
C HIS A 313 -52.69 12.55 -12.19
N ILE A 314 -52.30 12.01 -11.03
CA ILE A 314 -50.90 11.73 -10.73
C ILE A 314 -50.50 10.45 -11.47
N PRO A 315 -49.45 10.47 -12.30
CA PRO A 315 -48.92 9.25 -12.91
C PRO A 315 -48.52 8.24 -11.82
N GLY A 316 -48.84 6.96 -11.99
CA GLY A 316 -48.61 5.93 -10.97
C GLY A 316 -47.16 5.82 -10.48
N GLU A 317 -46.18 6.17 -11.30
CA GLU A 317 -44.74 6.18 -10.95
C GLU A 317 -44.34 7.27 -9.95
N ASP A 318 -45.11 8.37 -9.91
CA ASP A 318 -44.84 9.55 -9.07
C ASP A 318 -45.73 9.57 -7.82
N LYS A 319 -46.78 8.73 -7.79
CA LYS A 319 -47.79 8.64 -6.74
C LYS A 319 -47.19 8.43 -5.35
N GLU A 320 -46.30 7.45 -5.19
CA GLU A 320 -45.66 7.12 -3.91
C GLU A 320 -44.82 8.28 -3.31
N ILE A 321 -44.14 9.06 -4.17
CA ILE A 321 -43.31 10.19 -3.73
C ILE A 321 -44.19 11.37 -3.29
N VAL A 322 -45.29 11.58 -4.03
CA VAL A 322 -46.26 12.61 -3.70
C VAL A 322 -47.00 12.24 -2.41
N GLU A 323 -47.43 10.98 -2.29
CA GLU A 323 -48.07 10.43 -1.09
C GLU A 323 -47.18 10.54 0.13
N SER A 324 -45.94 10.05 0.09
CA SER A 324 -45.01 10.17 1.23
C SER A 324 -44.76 11.62 1.66
N GLY A 325 -44.62 12.54 0.71
CA GLY A 325 -44.47 13.97 0.97
C GLY A 325 -45.71 14.66 1.55
N LEU A 326 -46.91 14.17 1.21
CA LEU A 326 -48.20 14.61 1.71
C LEU A 326 -48.49 14.00 3.09
N HIS A 327 -48.29 12.70 3.25
CA HIS A 327 -48.40 11.94 4.50
C HIS A 327 -47.64 12.63 5.62
N LYS A 328 -46.38 13.02 5.37
CA LYS A 328 -45.59 13.76 6.36
C LYS A 328 -46.23 15.09 6.77
N LEU A 329 -46.77 15.86 5.83
CA LEU A 329 -47.44 17.13 6.13
C LEU A 329 -48.74 16.93 6.89
N VAL A 330 -49.54 15.95 6.47
CA VAL A 330 -50.78 15.59 7.14
C VAL A 330 -50.49 15.16 8.56
N MET A 331 -49.46 14.35 8.79
CA MET A 331 -49.00 14.00 10.13
C MET A 331 -48.63 15.22 10.96
N GLU A 332 -47.79 16.12 10.43
CA GLU A 332 -47.38 17.35 11.12
C GLU A 332 -48.62 18.20 11.50
N GLN A 333 -49.55 18.44 10.57
CA GLN A 333 -50.75 19.22 10.85
C GLN A 333 -51.75 18.50 11.76
N PHE A 334 -51.89 17.19 11.63
CA PHE A 334 -52.75 16.36 12.47
C PHE A 334 -52.29 16.41 13.93
N PHE A 335 -50.98 16.24 14.18
CA PHE A 335 -50.41 16.34 15.53
C PHE A 335 -50.45 17.76 16.09
N GLU A 336 -50.16 18.77 15.27
CA GLU A 336 -50.25 20.17 15.69
C GLU A 336 -51.68 20.52 16.13
N MET A 337 -52.69 20.12 15.37
CA MET A 337 -54.08 20.38 15.71
C MET A 337 -54.58 19.54 16.89
N GLN A 338 -54.18 18.26 16.99
CA GLN A 338 -54.48 17.44 18.16
C GLN A 338 -53.93 18.09 19.44
N SER A 339 -52.74 18.69 19.36
CA SER A 339 -52.17 19.43 20.49
C SER A 339 -53.02 20.66 20.86
N ARG A 340 -53.59 21.37 19.88
CA ARG A 340 -54.50 22.52 20.08
C ARG A 340 -55.87 22.11 20.62
N ILE A 341 -56.42 20.99 20.17
CA ILE A 341 -57.71 20.45 20.63
C ILE A 341 -57.60 19.90 22.07
N GLY A 342 -56.42 19.42 22.46
CA GLY A 342 -56.13 18.92 23.81
C GLY A 342 -55.89 20.00 24.87
N THR A 343 -55.68 21.25 24.47
CA THR A 343 -55.53 22.40 25.38
C THR A 343 -56.82 23.23 25.40
N PRO A 344 -57.50 23.40 26.54
CA PRO A 344 -58.64 24.31 26.60
C PRO A 344 -58.21 25.73 26.24
N SER A 345 -59.04 26.43 25.46
CA SER A 345 -58.83 27.86 25.19
C SER A 345 -58.93 28.64 26.50
N ALA A 346 -58.10 29.68 26.68
CA ALA A 346 -58.08 30.51 27.88
C ALA A 346 -59.44 31.21 28.18
N GLU A 347 -60.36 31.23 27.22
CA GLU A 347 -61.72 31.76 27.39
C GLU A 347 -62.73 30.73 27.92
N GLU A 348 -62.41 29.43 27.92
CA GLU A 348 -63.27 28.35 28.46
C GLU A 348 -62.85 27.92 29.88
N SER A 349 -61.73 28.41 30.40
CA SER A 349 -61.33 28.31 31.81
C SER A 349 -62.01 29.41 32.63
N GLY A 350 -63.34 29.35 32.69
CA GLY A 350 -64.09 30.00 33.75
C GLY A 350 -63.69 29.39 35.10
N GLU A 351 -63.58 30.24 36.10
CA GLU A 351 -63.07 29.98 37.44
C GLU A 351 -63.57 28.66 38.06
N ASP A 352 -62.65 27.97 38.73
CA ASP A 352 -62.85 26.82 39.62
C ASP A 352 -62.96 25.42 38.98
N ALA A 353 -61.81 24.91 38.55
CA ALA A 353 -61.54 23.47 38.59
C ALA A 353 -60.09 23.29 39.04
N GLY A 354 -59.92 22.94 40.32
CA GLY A 354 -58.63 22.57 40.88
C GLY A 354 -57.91 21.56 39.98
N GLU A 355 -56.60 21.73 39.86
CA GLU A 355 -55.71 20.80 39.19
C GLU A 355 -55.96 19.39 39.77
N ASP A 356 -56.59 18.51 38.99
CA ASP A 356 -56.94 17.15 39.39
C ASP A 356 -55.67 16.36 39.78
N GLU A 357 -55.31 16.35 41.07
CA GLU A 357 -54.25 15.49 41.65
C GLU A 357 -54.43 14.01 41.26
N ALA A 358 -55.67 13.59 40.98
CA ALA A 358 -56.01 12.26 40.48
C ALA A 358 -55.38 11.92 39.10
N ALA A 359 -55.10 12.92 38.26
CA ALA A 359 -54.48 12.73 36.95
C ALA A 359 -52.95 12.52 37.04
N GLU A 360 -52.29 13.15 38.02
CA GLU A 360 -50.86 12.94 38.30
C GLU A 360 -50.62 11.63 39.06
N ASP A 361 -51.46 11.29 40.03
CA ASP A 361 -51.36 10.03 40.77
C ASP A 361 -51.58 8.81 39.87
N SER A 362 -52.56 8.88 38.97
CA SER A 362 -52.75 7.82 37.98
C SER A 362 -51.60 7.75 36.98
N LYS A 363 -50.95 8.86 36.60
CA LYS A 363 -49.74 8.86 35.73
C LYS A 363 -48.53 8.26 36.45
N SER A 364 -48.34 8.58 37.72
CA SER A 364 -47.19 8.13 38.52
C SER A 364 -47.31 6.64 38.89
N GLN A 365 -48.52 6.16 39.18
CA GLN A 365 -48.84 4.75 39.36
C GLN A 365 -48.68 3.95 38.05
N ARG A 366 -49.22 4.46 36.92
CA ARG A 366 -49.00 3.88 35.57
C ARG A 366 -47.52 3.73 35.24
N LYS A 367 -46.69 4.71 35.63
CA LYS A 367 -45.23 4.71 35.42
C LYS A 367 -44.51 3.68 36.30
N LYS A 368 -45.01 3.41 37.52
CA LYS A 368 -44.49 2.39 38.45
C LYS A 368 -44.86 0.97 38.01
N GLU A 369 -46.06 0.76 37.45
CA GLU A 369 -46.51 -0.55 36.96
C GLU A 369 -45.89 -0.91 35.61
N ALA A 370 -45.84 0.04 34.65
CA ALA A 370 -45.18 -0.15 33.35
C ALA A 370 -43.64 -0.28 33.43
N ALA A 371 -43.05 -0.10 34.62
CA ALA A 371 -41.63 -0.35 34.88
C ALA A 371 -41.34 -1.80 35.30
N LYS A 372 -42.36 -2.58 35.68
CA LYS A 372 -42.21 -3.94 36.22
C LYS A 372 -42.37 -5.05 35.19
N VAL A 373 -42.82 -4.73 33.97
CA VAL A 373 -43.13 -5.71 32.92
C VAL A 373 -42.57 -5.28 31.57
N ASN A 374 -42.15 -6.26 30.76
CA ASN A 374 -41.64 -6.03 29.40
C ASN A 374 -42.74 -5.69 28.39
N HIS A 375 -43.99 -6.03 28.72
CA HIS A 375 -45.19 -5.76 27.93
C HIS A 375 -46.29 -5.29 28.87
N TYR A 376 -46.97 -4.19 28.54
CA TYR A 376 -48.07 -3.64 29.33
C TYR A 376 -49.18 -3.17 28.40
N THR A 377 -50.42 -3.50 28.74
CA THR A 377 -51.62 -3.16 27.99
C THR A 377 -52.52 -2.33 28.90
N TYR A 378 -53.02 -1.20 28.41
CA TYR A 378 -53.95 -0.37 29.17
C TYR A 378 -55.05 0.17 28.27
N LYS A 379 -56.25 0.32 28.84
CA LYS A 379 -57.39 0.95 28.18
C LYS A 379 -57.51 2.39 28.67
N LEU A 380 -57.31 3.34 27.76
CA LEU A 380 -57.57 4.76 28.01
C LEU A 380 -59.08 4.99 27.93
N TYR A 381 -59.76 5.14 29.06
CA TYR A 381 -61.14 5.65 29.06
C TYR A 381 -61.15 7.15 29.35
N GLN A 382 -61.79 7.87 28.41
CA GLN A 382 -62.36 9.21 28.50
C GLN A 382 -61.39 10.40 28.52
N GLN A 383 -61.12 10.96 27.33
CA GLN A 383 -60.95 12.42 27.21
C GLN A 383 -62.32 13.08 27.43
N LYS A 384 -62.38 14.07 28.34
CA LYS A 384 -63.56 14.95 28.50
C LYS A 384 -63.99 15.47 27.13
N ALA A 385 -65.26 15.24 26.79
CA ALA A 385 -65.84 15.55 25.50
C ALA A 385 -65.86 17.06 25.25
N VAL A 386 -64.78 17.61 24.69
CA VAL A 386 -64.85 18.94 24.07
C VAL A 386 -65.56 18.77 22.73
N SER A 387 -66.85 19.09 22.71
CA SER A 387 -67.73 19.06 21.55
C SER A 387 -67.39 20.18 20.55
N ARG A 388 -66.25 20.04 19.85
CA ARG A 388 -65.98 20.81 18.63
C ARG A 388 -65.95 19.82 17.47
N LYS A 389 -66.99 19.86 16.64
CA LYS A 389 -66.99 19.19 15.34
C LYS A 389 -65.97 19.91 14.47
N ALA A 390 -64.88 19.25 14.14
CA ALA A 390 -63.82 19.81 13.31
C ALA A 390 -63.66 18.93 12.07
N LYS A 391 -64.18 19.40 10.94
CA LYS A 391 -63.74 18.94 9.62
C LYS A 391 -62.80 20.00 9.11
N GLU A 392 -61.57 19.60 8.79
CA GLU A 392 -60.58 20.50 8.22
C GLU A 392 -60.27 20.08 6.79
N THR A 393 -60.25 21.04 5.89
CA THR A 393 -59.82 20.85 4.51
C THR A 393 -58.54 21.64 4.30
N LEU A 394 -57.47 20.94 3.95
CA LEU A 394 -56.16 21.51 3.70
C LEU A 394 -55.92 21.54 2.19
N HIS A 395 -55.65 22.73 1.66
CA HIS A 395 -55.21 22.91 0.28
C HIS A 395 -53.69 22.86 0.26
N LEU A 396 -53.14 21.73 -0.16
CA LEU A 396 -51.70 21.51 -0.23
C LEU A 396 -51.25 21.64 -1.68
N LYS A 397 -50.58 22.75 -1.99
CA LYS A 397 -49.80 22.93 -3.22
C LYS A 397 -48.32 22.82 -2.88
N LYS A 398 -47.71 21.66 -3.14
CA LYS A 398 -46.31 21.41 -2.78
C LYS A 398 -45.48 20.99 -3.98
N VAL A 399 -44.35 21.67 -4.15
CA VAL A 399 -43.28 21.27 -5.07
C VAL A 399 -42.42 20.22 -4.36
N SER A 400 -42.30 19.05 -4.96
CA SER A 400 -41.37 18.00 -4.53
C SER A 400 -40.21 17.88 -5.53
N ALA A 401 -39.11 17.27 -5.11
CA ALA A 401 -38.00 16.95 -6.00
C ALA A 401 -37.59 15.49 -5.83
N ARG A 402 -36.93 14.95 -6.85
CA ARG A 402 -36.49 13.55 -6.92
C ARG A 402 -35.07 13.48 -7.43
N TYR A 403 -34.29 12.55 -6.87
CA TYR A 403 -33.01 12.16 -7.46
C TYR A 403 -33.22 11.17 -8.60
N GLU A 404 -32.67 11.49 -9.77
CA GLU A 404 -32.57 10.58 -10.90
C GLU A 404 -31.15 10.02 -11.01
N PRO A 405 -30.98 8.68 -11.08
CA PRO A 405 -29.68 8.11 -11.36
C PRO A 405 -29.27 8.41 -12.81
N HIS A 406 -28.00 8.76 -12.99
CA HIS A 406 -27.35 8.95 -14.28
C HIS A 406 -26.07 8.12 -14.33
N GLN A 407 -26.12 7.03 -15.09
CA GLN A 407 -24.95 6.21 -15.35
C GLN A 407 -24.33 6.59 -16.68
N MET A 408 -23.05 6.91 -16.66
CA MET A 408 -22.26 7.20 -17.86
C MET A 408 -21.23 6.10 -18.05
N VAL A 409 -21.14 5.56 -19.26
CA VAL A 409 -20.21 4.47 -19.61
C VAL A 409 -19.43 4.86 -20.85
N GLY A 410 -18.10 4.90 -20.74
CA GLY A 410 -17.23 5.25 -21.84
C GLY A 410 -16.11 4.26 -22.03
N ASN A 411 -15.90 3.81 -23.27
CA ASN A 411 -14.72 3.06 -23.64
C ASN A 411 -13.57 4.04 -23.92
N ILE A 412 -12.35 3.66 -23.55
CA ILE A 412 -11.19 4.55 -23.73
C ILE A 412 -10.39 4.26 -24.99
N GLY A 413 -10.82 3.36 -25.89
CA GLY A 413 -10.04 2.92 -27.06
C GLY A 413 -10.05 3.86 -28.27
N ASP A 414 -11.04 4.76 -28.40
CA ASP A 414 -11.33 5.46 -29.66
C ASP A 414 -10.18 6.31 -30.24
N TRP A 415 -9.25 6.77 -29.40
CA TRP A 415 -8.09 7.57 -29.83
C TRP A 415 -6.87 6.72 -30.18
N TYR A 416 -6.83 5.44 -29.81
CA TYR A 416 -5.63 4.59 -29.88
C TYR A 416 -5.07 4.53 -31.30
N ASN A 417 -5.91 4.23 -32.30
CA ASN A 417 -5.48 4.11 -33.70
C ASN A 417 -4.81 5.38 -34.26
N LYS A 418 -5.14 6.56 -33.70
CA LYS A 418 -4.54 7.83 -34.11
C LYS A 418 -3.17 8.09 -33.46
N TYR A 419 -2.91 7.53 -32.28
CA TYR A 419 -1.71 7.86 -31.47
C TYR A 419 -0.85 6.66 -31.05
N LYS A 420 -1.13 5.45 -31.54
CA LYS A 420 -0.40 4.21 -31.21
C LYS A 420 1.12 4.30 -31.41
N ASP A 421 1.55 5.07 -32.43
CA ASP A 421 2.97 5.23 -32.78
C ASP A 421 3.64 6.43 -32.07
N ASN A 422 2.94 7.09 -31.13
CA ASN A 422 3.48 8.23 -30.41
C ASN A 422 4.36 7.78 -29.22
N PRO A 423 5.69 8.03 -29.26
CA PRO A 423 6.61 7.57 -28.22
C PRO A 423 6.38 8.23 -26.85
N LYS A 424 5.65 9.35 -26.80
CA LYS A 424 5.27 10.02 -25.54
C LYS A 424 4.14 9.30 -24.81
N LEU A 425 3.32 8.54 -25.52
CA LEU A 425 2.20 7.78 -24.96
C LEU A 425 2.56 6.32 -24.75
N PHE A 426 3.35 5.75 -25.66
CA PHE A 426 3.82 4.36 -25.59
C PHE A 426 5.33 4.35 -25.65
N SER A 427 5.96 3.84 -24.60
CA SER A 427 7.42 3.73 -24.56
C SER A 427 7.85 2.37 -24.03
N GLU A 428 9.07 1.99 -24.40
CA GLU A 428 9.73 0.77 -23.96
C GLU A 428 11.03 1.16 -23.27
N VAL A 429 11.29 0.61 -22.09
CA VAL A 429 12.47 0.95 -21.28
C VAL A 429 13.14 -0.32 -20.76
N ASN A 430 14.45 -0.44 -20.99
CA ASN A 430 15.25 -1.43 -20.27
C ASN A 430 15.62 -0.86 -18.89
N LEU A 431 15.28 -1.57 -17.81
CA LEU A 431 15.56 -1.13 -16.44
C LEU A 431 17.02 -1.35 -16.01
N ASP A 432 17.84 -2.06 -16.81
CA ASP A 432 19.27 -2.26 -16.53
C ASP A 432 20.12 -1.03 -16.86
N ASP A 433 19.74 0.11 -16.28
CA ASP A 433 20.53 1.33 -16.37
C ASP A 433 21.91 1.11 -15.73
N PRO A 434 23.03 1.38 -16.46
CA PRO A 434 24.37 1.36 -15.91
C PRO A 434 24.53 2.15 -14.61
N PHE A 435 23.74 3.21 -14.41
CA PHE A 435 23.70 4.00 -13.18
C PHE A 435 23.34 3.18 -11.94
N PHE A 436 22.41 2.21 -12.06
CA PHE A 436 22.01 1.37 -10.93
C PHE A 436 22.91 0.14 -10.75
N LYS A 437 23.93 -0.06 -11.61
CA LYS A 437 24.87 -1.17 -11.48
C LYS A 437 25.86 -0.91 -10.34
N ARG A 438 26.19 -1.98 -9.60
CA ARG A 438 27.27 -1.98 -8.61
C ARG A 438 28.48 -2.74 -9.16
N SER A 439 29.66 -2.15 -9.02
CA SER A 439 30.93 -2.83 -9.26
C SER A 439 31.38 -3.55 -8.00
N ARG A 440 32.20 -4.59 -8.18
CA ARG A 440 32.77 -5.38 -7.09
C ARG A 440 34.29 -5.34 -7.19
N ALA A 441 34.96 -5.03 -6.09
CA ALA A 441 36.39 -5.28 -5.91
C ALA A 441 36.54 -6.60 -5.16
N THR A 442 37.19 -7.58 -5.78
CA THR A 442 37.41 -8.90 -5.20
C THR A 442 38.89 -9.07 -4.86
N PHE A 443 39.16 -9.47 -3.62
CA PHE A 443 40.50 -9.74 -3.12
C PHE A 443 40.59 -11.19 -2.66
N VAL A 444 41.63 -11.90 -3.09
CA VAL A 444 41.83 -13.31 -2.77
C VAL A 444 43.16 -13.45 -2.02
N ILE A 445 43.15 -14.03 -0.82
CA ILE A 445 44.40 -14.35 -0.11
C ILE A 445 45.07 -15.55 -0.78
N SER A 446 46.35 -15.44 -1.16
CA SER A 446 47.07 -16.57 -1.76
C SER A 446 47.21 -17.73 -0.77
N GLY A 447 47.20 -18.98 -1.25
CA GLY A 447 47.29 -20.17 -0.40
C GLY A 447 48.51 -20.16 0.54
N GLU A 448 49.69 -19.80 0.03
CA GLU A 448 50.94 -19.65 0.80
C GLU A 448 50.86 -18.60 1.92
N THR A 449 49.92 -17.67 1.81
CA THR A 449 49.71 -16.58 2.78
C THR A 449 48.75 -16.99 3.89
N TYR A 450 48.02 -18.10 3.77
CA TYR A 450 47.06 -18.51 4.81
C TYR A 450 47.75 -18.83 6.15
N ASP A 451 48.86 -19.58 6.10
CA ASP A 451 49.54 -20.04 7.31
C ASP A 451 50.20 -18.91 8.11
N ILE A 452 50.51 -17.78 7.45
CA ILE A 452 51.18 -16.65 8.10
C ILE A 452 50.32 -15.97 9.18
N PHE A 453 48.98 -16.10 9.10
CA PHE A 453 48.06 -15.51 10.08
C PHE A 453 48.17 -16.20 11.45
N ASN A 454 48.67 -17.44 11.49
CA ASN A 454 48.97 -18.11 12.76
C ASN A 454 50.22 -17.52 13.41
N ASP A 455 51.26 -17.24 12.64
CA ASP A 455 52.60 -17.05 13.22
C ASP A 455 53.10 -15.61 13.21
N ALA A 456 52.72 -14.79 12.24
CA ALA A 456 53.37 -13.48 12.04
C ALA A 456 52.41 -12.31 11.76
N VAL A 457 51.21 -12.55 11.23
CA VAL A 457 50.24 -11.51 10.86
C VAL A 457 48.99 -11.62 11.73
N ASN A 458 48.45 -10.49 12.20
CA ASN A 458 47.15 -10.44 12.88
C ASN A 458 46.01 -10.33 11.85
N TYR A 459 46.13 -9.39 10.92
CA TYR A 459 45.15 -9.13 9.87
C TYR A 459 45.79 -8.39 8.69
N VAL A 460 45.15 -8.40 7.53
CA VAL A 460 45.46 -7.51 6.40
C VAL A 460 44.30 -6.55 6.17
N ALA A 461 44.62 -5.26 6.10
CA ALA A 461 43.68 -4.21 5.75
C ALA A 461 43.88 -3.83 4.28
N VAL A 462 42.80 -3.86 3.51
CA VAL A 462 42.77 -3.47 2.11
C VAL A 462 41.86 -2.27 1.98
N LYS A 463 42.44 -1.11 1.69
CA LYS A 463 41.70 0.12 1.44
C LYS A 463 41.39 0.19 -0.04
N VAL A 464 40.15 0.46 -0.39
CA VAL A 464 39.67 0.67 -1.75
C VAL A 464 39.30 2.12 -1.92
N ARG A 465 39.77 2.73 -3.01
CA ARG A 465 39.45 4.11 -3.39
C ARG A 465 38.93 4.15 -4.82
N VAL A 466 37.78 4.77 -5.00
CA VAL A 466 37.19 5.02 -6.33
C VAL A 466 37.20 6.54 -6.54
N LYS A 467 38.01 6.99 -7.50
CA LYS A 467 38.06 8.40 -7.93
C LYS A 467 36.74 8.74 -8.63
N ARG A 468 36.21 9.93 -8.37
CA ARG A 468 34.96 10.42 -8.97
C ARG A 468 35.18 11.80 -9.56
N LYS A 469 34.74 12.03 -10.78
CA LYS A 469 34.88 13.35 -11.43
C LYS A 469 34.01 14.39 -10.71
N GLY A 470 34.64 15.45 -10.20
CA GLY A 470 33.94 16.56 -9.54
C GLY A 470 33.33 16.24 -8.16
N GLN A 471 33.64 15.08 -7.57
CA GLN A 471 33.16 14.69 -6.24
C GLN A 471 34.31 14.16 -5.37
N LYS A 472 34.06 14.07 -4.06
CA LYS A 472 34.99 13.39 -3.15
C LYS A 472 35.11 11.91 -3.55
N PRO A 473 36.32 11.34 -3.55
CA PRO A 473 36.51 9.93 -3.86
C PRO A 473 35.79 9.07 -2.82
N TYR A 474 35.21 7.96 -3.27
CA TYR A 474 34.72 6.94 -2.36
C TYR A 474 35.93 6.20 -1.79
N VAL A 475 35.97 6.03 -0.48
CA VAL A 475 37.02 5.27 0.21
C VAL A 475 36.35 4.33 1.19
N ASP A 476 36.78 3.08 1.16
CA ASP A 476 36.28 2.03 2.05
C ASP A 476 37.41 1.05 2.38
N GLU A 477 37.24 0.24 3.42
CA GLU A 477 38.28 -0.66 3.91
C GLU A 477 37.69 -2.03 4.23
N ILE A 478 38.39 -3.08 3.81
CA ILE A 478 38.11 -4.45 4.23
C ILE A 478 39.28 -4.99 5.04
N ILE A 479 38.96 -5.59 6.19
CA ILE A 479 39.91 -6.25 7.08
C ILE A 479 39.72 -7.74 6.97
N ILE A 480 40.79 -8.45 6.63
CA ILE A 480 40.82 -9.91 6.50
C ILE A 480 41.74 -10.40 7.61
N ASP A 481 41.16 -11.02 8.63
CA ASP A 481 41.88 -11.69 9.72
C ASP A 481 41.65 -13.21 9.64
N LYS A 482 42.27 -13.95 10.56
CA LYS A 482 42.11 -15.42 10.60
C LYS A 482 40.64 -15.84 10.70
N LYS A 483 39.86 -15.15 11.54
CA LYS A 483 38.44 -15.44 11.75
C LYS A 483 37.63 -15.20 10.48
N TYR A 484 37.89 -14.12 9.75
CA TYR A 484 37.27 -13.84 8.46
C TYR A 484 37.52 -15.00 7.49
N LEU A 485 38.74 -15.52 7.44
CA LEU A 485 39.09 -16.62 6.53
C LEU A 485 38.41 -17.94 6.90
N GLU A 486 38.25 -18.21 8.20
CA GLU A 486 37.51 -19.38 8.69
C GLU A 486 35.99 -19.26 8.39
N ASP A 487 35.42 -18.07 8.55
CA ASP A 487 33.98 -17.85 8.39
C ASP A 487 33.53 -17.67 6.92
N LYS A 488 34.35 -17.00 6.09
CA LYS A 488 33.99 -16.53 4.74
C LYS A 488 34.90 -17.04 3.63
N GLY A 489 35.92 -17.82 3.96
CA GLY A 489 36.91 -18.34 3.01
C GLY A 489 37.94 -17.28 2.58
N GLN A 490 38.75 -17.63 1.58
CA GLN A 490 39.89 -16.82 1.12
C GLN A 490 39.51 -15.59 0.29
N THR A 491 38.23 -15.42 -0.04
CA THR A 491 37.73 -14.38 -0.93
C THR A 491 37.01 -13.28 -0.15
N ALA A 492 37.44 -12.05 -0.38
CA ALA A 492 36.87 -10.86 0.22
C ALA A 492 36.33 -9.95 -0.88
N THR A 493 35.08 -9.50 -0.76
CA THR A 493 34.41 -8.71 -1.80
C THR A 493 33.85 -7.42 -1.23
N LEU A 494 34.15 -6.31 -1.89
CA LEU A 494 33.62 -4.99 -1.58
C LEU A 494 32.79 -4.48 -2.76
N SER A 495 31.55 -4.08 -2.51
CA SER A 495 30.64 -3.61 -3.55
C SER A 495 30.46 -2.09 -3.48
N PHE A 496 30.53 -1.42 -4.62
CA PHE A 496 30.35 0.04 -4.72
C PHE A 496 29.52 0.42 -5.95
N ALA A 497 28.80 1.54 -5.91
CA ALA A 497 27.96 1.99 -7.02
C ALA A 497 28.79 2.48 -8.22
N ARG A 498 28.38 2.15 -9.45
CA ARG A 498 28.85 2.83 -10.66
C ARG A 498 28.10 4.16 -10.78
N MET A 499 28.83 5.25 -10.97
CA MET A 499 28.25 6.57 -11.16
C MET A 499 28.70 7.09 -12.53
N GLY A 500 27.77 7.22 -13.48
CA GLY A 500 28.06 7.71 -14.84
C GLY A 500 29.00 6.81 -15.64
N ASP A 501 29.86 7.43 -16.46
CA ASP A 501 30.87 6.78 -17.31
C ASP A 501 32.14 6.33 -16.56
N ASP A 502 32.15 6.41 -15.22
CA ASP A 502 33.30 5.95 -14.44
C ASP A 502 33.53 4.45 -14.73
N THR A 503 34.68 4.16 -15.33
CA THR A 503 35.16 2.80 -15.61
C THR A 503 35.23 2.00 -14.30
N GLN A 504 35.25 0.67 -14.39
CA GLN A 504 35.36 -0.24 -13.24
C GLN A 504 36.64 -0.06 -12.40
N ASN A 505 37.47 0.92 -12.72
CA ASN A 505 38.77 1.15 -12.16
C ASN A 505 38.64 1.61 -10.71
N TYR A 506 39.24 0.86 -9.81
CA TYR A 506 39.46 1.27 -8.44
C TYR A 506 40.95 1.24 -8.14
N GLU A 507 41.35 2.01 -7.15
CA GLU A 507 42.68 1.89 -6.56
C GLU A 507 42.57 1.12 -5.26
N TYR A 508 43.55 0.29 -4.96
CA TYR A 508 43.63 -0.37 -3.68
C TYR A 508 44.99 -0.20 -3.03
N ALA A 509 45.03 -0.27 -1.70
CA ALA A 509 46.24 -0.17 -0.90
C ALA A 509 46.20 -1.25 0.18
N VAL A 510 47.27 -2.05 0.27
CA VAL A 510 47.34 -3.21 1.16
C VAL A 510 48.28 -2.92 2.32
N GLN A 511 47.83 -3.19 3.54
CA GLN A 511 48.59 -2.98 4.76
C GLN A 511 48.43 -4.17 5.70
N TRP A 512 49.55 -4.81 6.04
CA TRP A 512 49.63 -5.97 6.91
C TRP A 512 49.85 -5.53 8.36
N SER A 513 48.98 -5.98 9.26
CA SER A 513 49.15 -5.82 10.71
C SER A 513 49.92 -7.01 11.26
N LEU A 514 51.05 -6.74 11.91
CA LEU A 514 52.00 -7.73 12.37
C LEU A 514 51.84 -8.00 13.86
N ARG A 515 52.14 -9.23 14.29
CA ARG A 515 52.23 -9.55 15.71
C ARG A 515 53.24 -8.62 16.41
N GLY A 516 52.84 -8.07 17.56
CA GLY A 516 53.60 -7.03 18.26
C GLY A 516 53.24 -5.58 17.87
N GLY A 517 52.09 -5.37 17.22
CA GLY A 517 51.47 -4.05 17.05
C GLY A 517 52.07 -3.15 15.96
N LYS A 518 52.88 -3.71 15.06
CA LYS A 518 53.49 -2.99 13.94
C LYS A 518 52.68 -3.21 12.66
N VAL A 519 52.84 -2.31 11.69
CA VAL A 519 52.19 -2.41 10.37
C VAL A 519 53.21 -2.34 9.25
N TYR A 520 52.96 -3.05 8.16
CA TYR A 520 53.83 -3.08 6.98
C TYR A 520 53.03 -3.11 5.67
N PRO A 521 53.40 -2.31 4.66
CA PRO A 521 54.30 -1.16 4.75
C PRO A 521 53.70 -0.06 5.65
N ALA A 522 54.54 0.78 6.26
CA ALA A 522 54.06 1.89 7.11
C ALA A 522 53.25 2.94 6.32
N LYS A 523 53.53 3.07 5.03
CA LYS A 523 52.78 3.90 4.07
C LYS A 523 52.47 3.04 2.84
N PRO A 524 51.28 2.44 2.73
CA PRO A 524 50.92 1.61 1.59
C PRO A 524 50.77 2.47 0.33
N LYS A 525 51.22 1.94 -0.79
CA LYS A 525 51.07 2.58 -2.11
C LYS A 525 49.71 2.19 -2.70
N TRP A 526 49.06 3.15 -3.35
CA TRP A 526 47.85 2.90 -4.12
C TRP A 526 48.22 2.24 -5.45
N ILE A 527 47.55 1.14 -5.77
CA ILE A 527 47.70 0.39 -7.02
C ILE A 527 46.38 0.53 -7.78
N GLU A 528 46.44 1.03 -9.01
CA GLU A 528 45.29 1.20 -9.88
C GLU A 528 45.00 -0.08 -10.66
N THR A 529 43.73 -0.49 -10.72
CA THR A 529 43.29 -1.63 -11.55
C THR A 529 42.87 -1.14 -12.94
N ASP A 530 43.13 -1.94 -13.95
CA ASP A 530 42.79 -1.71 -15.36
C ASP A 530 41.30 -1.90 -15.72
N GLY A 531 40.44 -2.20 -14.73
CA GLY A 531 39.00 -2.36 -14.91
C GLY A 531 38.56 -3.71 -15.48
N THR A 532 39.50 -4.54 -15.95
CA THR A 532 39.30 -5.94 -16.37
C THR A 532 39.74 -6.94 -15.30
N THR A 533 40.46 -6.48 -14.27
CA THR A 533 40.87 -7.33 -13.14
C THR A 533 39.65 -7.76 -12.30
N ASP A 534 39.20 -9.00 -12.50
CA ASP A 534 38.08 -9.59 -11.74
C ASP A 534 38.42 -9.86 -10.26
N ALA A 535 39.68 -10.22 -9.98
CA ALA A 535 40.16 -10.48 -8.64
C ALA A 535 41.65 -10.13 -8.47
N VAL A 536 41.98 -9.50 -7.34
CA VAL A 536 43.35 -9.18 -6.94
C VAL A 536 43.84 -10.23 -5.95
N THR A 537 44.91 -10.94 -6.30
CA THR A 537 45.55 -11.88 -5.36
C THR A 537 46.47 -11.13 -4.41
N LEU A 538 46.21 -11.26 -3.11
CA LEU A 538 46.99 -10.68 -2.03
C LEU A 538 48.00 -11.72 -1.52
N SER A 539 49.28 -11.41 -1.69
CA SER A 539 50.37 -12.22 -1.15
C SER A 539 51.06 -11.51 0.02
N ALA A 540 51.42 -12.27 1.05
CA ALA A 540 52.28 -11.77 2.11
C ALA A 540 53.62 -11.27 1.53
N PRO A 541 54.21 -10.23 2.12
CA PRO A 541 55.51 -9.70 1.70
C PRO A 541 56.68 -10.58 2.16
N VAL A 542 56.41 -11.67 2.87
CA VAL A 542 57.40 -12.63 3.37
C VAL A 542 57.01 -14.04 2.93
N VAL A 543 57.99 -14.91 2.79
CA VAL A 543 57.84 -16.32 2.44
C VAL A 543 58.38 -17.22 3.57
N PRO A 544 57.75 -18.37 3.84
CA PRO A 544 58.29 -19.35 4.77
C PRO A 544 59.51 -20.05 4.16
N VAL A 545 60.58 -20.17 4.94
CA VAL A 545 61.80 -20.92 4.61
C VAL A 545 62.17 -21.79 5.79
N THR A 546 62.25 -23.09 5.58
CA THR A 546 62.68 -24.05 6.60
C THR A 546 64.19 -24.20 6.53
N ILE A 547 64.88 -23.79 7.60
CA ILE A 547 66.32 -23.99 7.74
C ILE A 547 66.54 -25.30 8.48
N GLU A 548 67.37 -26.16 7.90
CA GLU A 548 67.85 -27.40 8.48
C GLU A 548 69.29 -27.19 8.92
N ALA A 549 69.59 -27.49 10.18
CA ALA A 549 70.92 -27.34 10.73
C ALA A 549 71.37 -28.67 11.30
N GLU A 550 72.57 -29.11 10.92
CA GLU A 550 73.19 -30.38 11.30
C GLU A 550 74.50 -30.12 12.05
N THR A 551 74.86 -30.99 13.00
CA THR A 551 76.15 -30.91 13.71
C THR A 551 76.69 -32.29 14.06
N ASP A 552 78.02 -32.39 14.22
CA ASP A 552 78.67 -33.57 14.75
C ASP A 552 78.59 -33.59 16.29
N LEU A 553 77.69 -34.41 16.83
CA LEU A 553 77.48 -34.56 18.27
C LEU A 553 78.68 -35.15 19.00
N GLU A 554 79.43 -36.06 18.37
CA GLU A 554 80.64 -36.64 18.97
C GLU A 554 81.72 -35.57 19.13
N GLN A 555 81.88 -34.70 18.12
CA GLN A 555 82.83 -33.61 18.17
C GLN A 555 82.49 -32.62 19.29
N LEU A 556 81.21 -32.30 19.47
CA LEU A 556 80.76 -31.43 20.58
C LEU A 556 81.03 -32.07 21.94
N GLU A 557 80.82 -33.39 22.08
CA GLU A 557 81.09 -34.11 23.32
C GLU A 557 82.59 -34.18 23.64
N LYS A 558 83.44 -34.49 22.65
CA LYS A 558 84.91 -34.49 22.78
C LYS A 558 85.43 -33.12 23.22
N LEU A 559 84.80 -32.02 22.78
CA LEU A 559 85.15 -30.65 23.14
C LEU A 559 84.50 -30.16 24.45
N GLY A 560 83.76 -31.02 25.18
CA GLY A 560 83.13 -30.65 26.45
C GLY A 560 81.97 -29.65 26.32
N ILE A 561 81.39 -29.50 25.13
CA ILE A 561 80.29 -28.57 24.87
C ILE A 561 78.97 -29.22 25.29
N ALA A 562 78.20 -28.56 26.15
CA ALA A 562 76.89 -29.03 26.62
C ALA A 562 75.75 -28.67 25.66
N ARG A 563 75.85 -27.49 25.02
CA ARG A 563 74.84 -26.96 24.10
C ARG A 563 75.46 -26.03 23.08
N ALA A 564 75.16 -26.22 21.80
CA ALA A 564 75.42 -25.24 20.74
C ALA A 564 74.09 -24.58 20.34
N SER A 565 74.06 -23.27 20.17
CA SER A 565 72.86 -22.52 19.80
C SER A 565 73.13 -21.67 18.56
N LEU A 566 72.32 -21.91 17.54
CA LEU A 566 72.33 -21.19 16.28
C LEU A 566 71.52 -19.91 16.42
N GLN A 567 72.18 -18.78 16.21
CA GLN A 567 71.55 -17.48 16.06
C GLN A 567 71.42 -17.17 14.58
N LEU A 568 70.24 -16.71 14.17
CA LEU A 568 69.96 -16.36 12.78
C LEU A 568 69.73 -14.87 12.64
N ARG A 569 70.15 -14.31 11.51
CA ARG A 569 69.94 -12.91 11.13
C ARG A 569 69.44 -12.86 9.70
N TYR A 570 68.26 -12.29 9.50
CA TYR A 570 67.61 -12.24 8.18
C TYR A 570 66.69 -11.02 8.08
N LYS A 571 66.25 -10.68 6.86
CA LYS A 571 65.29 -9.58 6.66
C LYS A 571 63.85 -10.08 6.77
N LYS A 572 63.04 -9.40 7.58
CA LYS A 572 61.62 -9.67 7.78
C LYS A 572 60.85 -8.35 7.92
N PHE A 573 59.84 -8.16 7.08
CA PHE A 573 59.08 -6.93 6.89
C PHE A 573 59.96 -5.68 6.74
N GLY A 574 60.99 -5.78 5.89
CA GLY A 574 61.91 -4.69 5.55
C GLY A 574 62.95 -4.35 6.64
N LYS A 575 63.01 -5.11 7.74
CA LYS A 575 63.96 -4.90 8.84
C LYS A 575 64.83 -6.13 9.08
N THR A 576 66.08 -5.91 9.47
CA THR A 576 66.95 -6.99 9.92
C THR A 576 66.47 -7.51 11.27
N TYR A 577 66.00 -8.75 11.29
CA TYR A 577 65.58 -9.49 12.46
C TYR A 577 66.70 -10.40 12.94
N LYS A 578 66.93 -10.44 14.26
CA LYS A 578 67.91 -11.32 14.91
C LYS A 578 67.17 -12.33 15.77
N ASP A 579 67.16 -13.59 15.36
CA ASP A 579 66.62 -14.69 16.14
C ASP A 579 67.71 -15.27 17.05
N ILE A 580 67.68 -14.86 18.32
CA ILE A 580 68.65 -15.24 19.35
C ILE A 580 68.21 -16.54 20.07
N LYS A 581 66.93 -16.90 19.99
CA LYS A 581 66.35 -18.10 20.62
C LYS A 581 66.33 -19.29 19.66
N GLY A 582 67.22 -19.31 18.67
CA GLY A 582 67.18 -20.21 17.53
C GLY A 582 67.42 -21.68 17.86
N LEU A 583 67.70 -22.45 16.81
CA LEU A 583 67.96 -23.89 16.86
C LEU A 583 69.09 -24.19 17.85
N ALA A 584 68.97 -25.28 18.61
CA ALA A 584 70.00 -25.67 19.56
C ALA A 584 70.27 -27.17 19.52
N PHE A 585 71.55 -27.49 19.47
CA PHE A 585 72.08 -28.83 19.53
C PHE A 585 72.54 -29.14 20.94
N SER A 586 72.28 -30.35 21.41
CA SER A 586 72.82 -30.83 22.68
C SER A 586 73.16 -32.31 22.56
N PRO A 587 74.42 -32.71 22.84
CA PRO A 587 74.80 -34.12 22.86
C PRO A 587 73.91 -34.99 23.78
N LYS A 588 73.33 -34.38 24.83
CA LYS A 588 72.39 -35.07 25.74
C LYS A 588 71.02 -35.34 25.12
N LYS A 589 70.57 -34.51 24.17
CA LYS A 589 69.26 -34.64 23.53
C LYS A 589 69.30 -35.65 22.38
N GLY A 590 70.46 -35.78 21.72
CA GLY A 590 70.69 -36.78 20.67
C GLY A 590 70.22 -36.41 19.27
N ASP A 591 69.66 -35.21 19.07
CA ASP A 591 69.27 -34.72 17.74
C ASP A 591 70.49 -34.11 17.03
N ASP A 592 70.98 -34.77 15.99
CA ASP A 592 72.06 -34.31 15.11
C ASP A 592 71.56 -33.30 14.07
N ILE A 593 70.30 -33.44 13.63
CA ILE A 593 69.61 -32.53 12.71
C ILE A 593 68.41 -31.86 13.40
N VAL A 594 68.33 -30.53 13.30
CA VAL A 594 67.20 -29.75 13.80
C VAL A 594 66.73 -28.76 12.74
N SER A 595 65.40 -28.63 12.59
CA SER A 595 64.80 -27.75 11.59
C SER A 595 63.90 -26.68 12.20
N LYS A 596 63.84 -25.51 11.55
CA LYS A 596 62.96 -24.41 11.95
C LYS A 596 62.51 -23.59 10.74
N THR A 597 61.20 -23.37 10.64
CA THR A 597 60.63 -22.46 9.66
C THR A 597 60.76 -21.02 10.14
N ILE A 598 61.37 -20.17 9.30
CA ILE A 598 61.44 -18.73 9.48
C ILE A 598 60.71 -18.03 8.33
N PHE A 599 60.28 -16.79 8.55
CA PHE A 599 59.65 -15.98 7.51
C PHE A 599 60.58 -14.87 7.08
N ILE A 600 61.01 -14.87 5.83
CA ILE A 600 61.94 -13.90 5.25
C ILE A 600 61.26 -13.05 4.18
N ASP A 601 61.73 -11.82 3.96
CA ASP A 601 61.22 -10.95 2.89
C ASP A 601 61.31 -11.63 1.52
N LYS A 602 60.22 -11.58 0.75
CA LYS A 602 60.15 -12.20 -0.58
C LYS A 602 61.25 -11.61 -1.48
N GLY A 603 62.11 -12.46 -2.02
CA GLY A 603 63.28 -12.07 -2.82
C GLY A 603 64.54 -11.73 -2.02
N SER A 604 64.55 -11.91 -0.69
CA SER A 604 65.76 -11.83 0.13
C SER A 604 66.41 -13.21 0.26
N ASP A 605 67.67 -13.32 -0.18
CA ASP A 605 68.53 -14.50 -0.06
C ASP A 605 69.54 -14.40 1.10
N LYS A 606 69.67 -13.20 1.70
CA LYS A 606 70.67 -12.91 2.73
C LYS A 606 70.23 -13.37 4.12
N ILE A 607 70.41 -14.65 4.39
CA ILE A 607 70.33 -15.22 5.73
C ILE A 607 71.76 -15.37 6.23
N GLU A 608 72.00 -14.97 7.47
CA GLU A 608 73.28 -15.13 8.13
C GLU A 608 73.10 -15.88 9.45
N TYR A 609 74.10 -16.66 9.84
CA TYR A 609 74.09 -17.41 11.07
C TYR A 609 75.33 -17.16 11.92
N LYS A 610 75.20 -17.46 13.21
CA LYS A 610 76.26 -17.36 14.19
C LYS A 610 76.07 -18.40 15.29
N LEU A 611 77.14 -19.08 15.68
CA LEU A 611 77.07 -20.14 16.69
C LEU A 611 77.48 -19.64 18.07
N LYS A 612 76.73 -20.09 19.09
CA LYS A 612 76.96 -19.82 20.50
C LYS A 612 77.07 -21.14 21.25
N TYR A 613 78.22 -21.39 21.86
CA TYR A 613 78.53 -22.61 22.56
C TYR A 613 78.49 -22.42 24.08
N HIS A 614 77.89 -23.36 24.78
CA HIS A 614 77.85 -23.43 26.24
C HIS A 614 78.65 -24.66 26.69
N HIS A 615 79.73 -24.45 27.43
CA HIS A 615 80.64 -25.51 27.85
C HIS A 615 80.20 -26.17 29.17
N LYS A 616 80.48 -27.47 29.37
CA LYS A 616 80.11 -28.24 30.59
C LYS A 616 80.80 -27.70 31.85
N LYS A 617 82.04 -27.20 31.73
CA LYS A 617 82.79 -26.55 32.83
C LYS A 617 82.39 -25.08 32.99
N GLY A 618 81.84 -24.72 34.15
CA GLY A 618 81.34 -23.37 34.47
C GLY A 618 82.37 -22.23 34.39
N LYS A 619 83.67 -22.51 34.57
CA LYS A 619 84.76 -21.50 34.46
C LYS A 619 85.06 -21.05 33.02
N ILE A 620 84.79 -21.89 32.01
CA ILE A 620 84.95 -21.56 30.57
C ILE A 620 83.71 -20.80 30.06
N GLY A 621 82.54 -21.07 30.66
CA GLY A 621 81.32 -20.31 30.43
C GLY A 621 80.76 -20.45 29.01
N THR A 622 80.43 -19.31 28.40
CA THR A 622 79.77 -19.21 27.10
C THR A 622 80.74 -18.65 26.06
N LEU A 623 80.92 -19.38 24.96
CA LEU A 623 81.76 -18.99 23.84
C LEU A 623 80.87 -18.57 22.67
N LEU A 624 81.10 -17.39 22.13
CA LEU A 624 80.42 -16.90 20.95
C LEU A 624 81.41 -16.95 19.79
N ASP A 625 80.95 -17.37 18.62
CA ASP A 625 81.70 -17.10 17.38
C ASP A 625 81.93 -15.58 17.25
N SER A 626 82.92 -15.12 16.48
CA SER A 626 83.17 -13.68 16.30
C SER A 626 82.33 -13.10 15.16
N GLU A 627 82.13 -13.85 14.08
CA GLU A 627 81.58 -13.35 12.81
C GLU A 627 80.21 -13.94 12.46
N TRP A 628 79.47 -13.23 11.62
CA TRP A 628 78.23 -13.73 11.00
C TRP A 628 78.59 -14.34 9.64
N ARG A 629 78.12 -15.55 9.37
CA ARG A 629 78.39 -16.27 8.13
C ARG A 629 77.12 -16.34 7.29
N ALA A 630 77.24 -16.20 5.98
CA ALA A 630 76.09 -16.39 5.09
C ALA A 630 75.63 -17.85 5.10
N VAL A 631 74.32 -18.07 5.02
CA VAL A 631 73.71 -19.38 4.78
C VAL A 631 73.65 -19.58 3.26
N ASP A 632 74.20 -20.68 2.76
CA ASP A 632 74.05 -21.08 1.36
C ASP A 632 72.88 -22.07 1.23
N GLY A 633 71.78 -21.62 0.62
CA GLY A 633 70.54 -22.40 0.52
C GLY A 633 69.75 -22.48 1.84
N VAL A 634 69.36 -23.70 2.24
CA VAL A 634 68.49 -23.96 3.40
C VAL A 634 69.11 -24.94 4.40
N TYR A 635 70.27 -25.51 4.09
CA TYR A 635 70.97 -26.49 4.92
C TYR A 635 72.24 -25.88 5.51
N LEU A 636 72.50 -26.17 6.79
CA LEU A 636 73.62 -25.62 7.54
C LEU A 636 74.37 -26.70 8.31
N TYR A 637 75.62 -26.94 7.91
CA TYR A 637 76.52 -27.76 8.71
C TYR A 637 77.24 -26.91 9.77
N CYS A 638 76.88 -27.11 11.03
CA CYS A 638 77.27 -26.29 12.16
C CYS A 638 78.45 -26.92 12.94
N THR A 639 79.68 -26.69 12.49
CA THR A 639 80.88 -27.14 13.20
C THR A 639 81.52 -26.04 14.06
N PRO A 640 82.11 -26.41 15.22
CA PRO A 640 82.98 -25.52 15.99
C PRO A 640 84.10 -24.95 15.12
N THR A 641 84.26 -23.63 15.15
CA THR A 641 85.28 -22.93 14.35
C THR A 641 86.66 -23.14 14.95
N ASP A 642 87.72 -23.12 14.14
CA ASP A 642 89.10 -23.29 14.64
C ASP A 642 89.44 -22.27 15.73
N THR A 643 88.92 -21.05 15.61
CA THR A 643 89.03 -20.00 16.64
C THR A 643 88.41 -20.41 17.98
N VAL A 644 87.22 -21.03 17.95
CA VAL A 644 86.54 -21.53 19.16
C VAL A 644 87.25 -22.76 19.71
N VAL A 645 87.69 -23.69 18.84
CA VAL A 645 88.43 -24.89 19.24
C VAL A 645 89.76 -24.54 19.90
N ASN A 646 90.52 -23.60 19.32
CA ASN A 646 91.80 -23.14 19.87
C ASN A 646 91.61 -22.38 21.19
N LYS A 647 90.54 -21.59 21.32
CA LYS A 647 90.19 -20.89 22.57
C LYS A 647 89.76 -21.85 23.67
N ILE A 648 89.06 -22.94 23.34
CA ILE A 648 88.74 -24.01 24.28
C ILE A 648 90.03 -24.71 24.73
N LYS A 649 90.92 -25.05 23.79
CA LYS A 649 92.21 -25.70 24.10
C LYS A 649 93.12 -24.84 24.97
N SER A 650 93.21 -23.53 24.72
CA SER A 650 94.00 -22.62 25.56
C SER A 650 93.41 -22.49 26.96
N LEU A 651 92.10 -22.31 27.09
CA LEU A 651 91.43 -22.21 28.39
C LEU A 651 91.46 -23.52 29.19
N ILE A 652 91.51 -24.68 28.52
CA ILE A 652 91.71 -25.97 29.18
C ILE A 652 93.14 -26.09 29.71
N LYS A 653 94.15 -25.61 28.97
CA LYS A 653 95.55 -25.60 29.42
C LYS A 653 95.74 -24.72 30.66
N ASP A 654 95.18 -23.51 30.65
CA ASP A 654 95.20 -22.57 31.78
C ASP A 654 94.38 -23.01 33.01
N LEU A 655 93.63 -24.12 32.91
CA LEU A 655 92.84 -24.73 34.00
C LEU A 655 93.51 -25.99 34.56
N VAL A 656 94.54 -26.50 33.89
CA VAL A 656 95.31 -27.71 34.26
C VAL A 656 96.68 -27.34 34.84
N ASP A 657 97.22 -26.18 34.44
CA ASP A 657 98.26 -25.44 35.17
C ASP A 657 97.63 -24.67 36.35
#